data_AF-A0A9R0YZW2-F1
#
_entry.id   AF-A0A9R0YZW2-F1
#
_cell.length_a   1.000
_cell.length_b   1.000
_cell.length_c   1.000
_cell.angle_alpha   90.00
_cell.angle_beta   90.00
_cell.angle_gamma   90.00
#
_symmetry.space_group_name_H-M   'P 1'
#
loop_
_entity.id
_entity.type
_entity.pdbx_description
1 polymer ?
#
loop_
_entity_poly.entity_id
_entity_poly.type
_entity_poly.pdbx_seq_one_letter_code
_entity_poly.pdbx_strand_id
1 'polypeptide(L)'
;MCIYRIKLPGNAMLGEGKPENQNHAIIFTRGEGLQTIDMNQEHYMEETLKMRNLLQEFTKKHDGVRYPTILGVREHIFTGSVSSLAWFMSNQETSFVTIGQRVLANPLRVRFHYGHPDIFDRLFHLTRGGVSKASKIINLSEDIFAGFNSTLREGNVTHHEYMQVGKGRDVGLNQISLFEAKIAYGNGEQTLSRDIYRLGHRFDFFRMLSCYYTTIGFYFSTMITVWTVYVFLYGRLYLVLSGLDEGLATGRRFIHNDPLQVALASQSFVQLGFLMALPMMMEIGLERGFRTALSDFVLMQLQLASVFFTFSLGTKTHYYGKTLLHGGAEYRATGRGFVVFHAKFAENYRLYSRSHFVKGIELMILLIVFEIFGQSYRGAIAYIFITFSMWFMVVTWLFAPFLFNPSGFEWQKIVDDWTDWNKWISNRGGIGVSPDKSWESWWEKEHEPLKYSGKRGTVLEIVLAVRFFIYQYGLVYHLNITKHTKSVLVYCLSWVVIFFILLVMKAVSVGRRKFSAEFQLVFRLLKGLIFIVFISTIVILIVIPHMTIQDIFVCILAFMPTGWGLLLVAQALKPAIMSVGLWGSIRALARGYEIIMGLLLFTPIAFLAWFPFVSEFQTRMLFNQAFSRGLQISRILGGHKKDRAARSKDDR
;
A
#
# COMPACT_ATOMS: atom_id res chain seq x y z
N MET A 1 -0.89 -6.95 -33.40
CA MET A 1 -1.22 -8.34 -33.78
C MET A 1 0.08 -9.13 -33.81
N CYS A 2 0.19 -10.22 -33.06
CA CYS A 2 1.32 -11.15 -33.14
C CYS A 2 0.96 -12.19 -34.21
N ILE A 3 1.71 -12.22 -35.31
CA ILE A 3 1.37 -13.05 -36.50
C ILE A 3 1.97 -14.46 -36.37
N TYR A 4 3.11 -14.61 -35.69
CA TYR A 4 3.73 -15.90 -35.41
C TYR A 4 4.33 -15.94 -34.00
N ARG A 5 4.30 -17.12 -33.36
CA ARG A 5 4.89 -17.35 -32.04
C ARG A 5 5.77 -18.59 -32.12
N ILE A 6 7.07 -18.42 -31.88
CA ILE A 6 8.04 -19.53 -31.86
C ILE A 6 8.00 -20.16 -30.47
N LYS A 7 7.71 -21.46 -30.39
CA LYS A 7 7.78 -22.22 -29.14
C LYS A 7 9.22 -22.67 -28.93
N LEU A 8 9.90 -22.09 -27.95
CA LEU A 8 11.24 -22.53 -27.55
C LEU A 8 11.15 -23.92 -26.88
N PRO A 9 12.15 -24.81 -27.08
CA PRO A 9 12.20 -26.07 -26.35
C PRO A 9 12.49 -25.80 -24.87
N GLY A 10 11.57 -26.20 -23.99
CA GLY A 10 11.69 -26.04 -22.54
C GLY A 10 11.21 -24.68 -22.00
N ASN A 11 11.41 -24.47 -20.69
CA ASN A 11 11.16 -23.18 -20.06
C ASN A 11 12.39 -22.29 -20.27
N ALA A 12 12.28 -21.28 -21.12
CA ALA A 12 13.38 -20.35 -21.39
C ALA A 12 13.74 -19.45 -20.19
N MET A 13 12.92 -19.42 -19.14
CA MET A 13 13.24 -18.72 -17.90
C MET A 13 14.15 -19.60 -17.05
N LEU A 14 15.45 -19.30 -17.07
CA LEU A 14 16.47 -19.94 -16.24
C LEU A 14 16.24 -19.69 -14.73
N GLY A 15 15.48 -18.63 -14.41
CA GLY A 15 15.14 -18.21 -13.06
C GLY A 15 14.54 -16.80 -13.04
N GLU A 16 15.09 -15.85 -12.28
CA GLU A 16 14.38 -14.64 -11.81
C GLU A 16 14.05 -13.53 -12.84
N GLY A 17 14.06 -13.84 -14.14
CA GLY A 17 13.73 -12.90 -15.20
C GLY A 17 14.88 -11.90 -15.42
N LYS A 18 14.72 -10.65 -14.96
CA LYS A 18 15.65 -9.53 -15.28
C LYS A 18 17.11 -9.78 -14.87
N PRO A 19 17.44 -10.13 -13.61
CA PRO A 19 18.84 -10.24 -13.22
C PRO A 19 19.59 -11.39 -13.90
N GLU A 20 18.91 -12.54 -14.06
CA GLU A 20 19.51 -13.68 -14.76
C GLU A 20 19.69 -13.41 -16.25
N ASN A 21 18.73 -12.74 -16.88
CA ASN A 21 18.85 -12.37 -18.29
C ASN A 21 20.06 -11.45 -18.51
N GLN A 22 20.28 -10.46 -17.64
CA GLN A 22 21.43 -9.55 -17.76
C GLN A 22 22.76 -10.26 -17.53
N ASN A 23 22.86 -11.06 -16.46
CA ASN A 23 24.10 -11.76 -16.13
C ASN A 23 24.41 -12.89 -17.12
N HIS A 24 23.39 -13.49 -17.75
CA HIS A 24 23.60 -14.43 -18.85
C HIS A 24 23.95 -13.70 -20.15
N ALA A 25 23.36 -12.53 -20.41
CA ALA A 25 23.66 -11.76 -21.63
C ALA A 25 25.08 -11.18 -21.65
N ILE A 26 25.66 -10.85 -20.49
CA ILE A 26 26.94 -10.14 -20.39
C ILE A 26 28.09 -10.84 -21.13
N ILE A 27 28.13 -12.18 -21.14
CA ILE A 27 29.19 -12.95 -21.80
C ILE A 27 29.13 -12.84 -23.33
N PHE A 28 27.96 -12.49 -23.89
CA PHE A 28 27.76 -12.31 -25.33
C PHE A 28 28.00 -10.86 -25.78
N THR A 29 28.21 -9.93 -24.86
CA THR A 29 28.48 -8.51 -25.17
C THR A 29 29.97 -8.28 -25.49
N ARG A 30 30.27 -7.22 -26.25
CA ARG A 30 31.62 -6.79 -26.63
C ARG A 30 31.89 -5.37 -26.14
N GLY A 31 33.16 -5.00 -26.02
CA GLY A 31 33.60 -3.67 -25.56
C GLY A 31 33.91 -3.60 -24.06
N GLU A 32 34.36 -2.42 -23.63
CA GLU A 32 34.76 -2.12 -22.23
C GLU A 32 33.60 -1.53 -21.42
N GLY A 33 32.74 -0.73 -22.05
CA GLY A 33 31.51 -0.19 -21.44
C GLY A 33 30.31 -1.08 -21.71
N LEU A 34 29.49 -1.34 -20.70
CA LEU A 34 28.23 -2.06 -20.82
C LEU A 34 27.08 -1.17 -20.32
N GLN A 35 26.17 -0.79 -21.21
CA GLN A 35 24.96 -0.08 -20.83
C GLN A 35 23.81 -1.06 -20.65
N THR A 36 23.06 -0.89 -19.57
CA THR A 36 21.82 -1.64 -19.32
C THR A 36 20.63 -0.71 -19.57
N ILE A 37 19.68 -1.07 -20.46
CA ILE A 37 18.52 -0.25 -20.85
C ILE A 37 17.23 -1.07 -20.66
N ASP A 38 16.26 -0.53 -19.91
CA ASP A 38 14.95 -1.16 -19.74
C ASP A 38 14.17 -1.08 -21.07
N MET A 39 13.28 -2.05 -21.33
CA MET A 39 12.52 -2.10 -22.59
C MET A 39 11.60 -0.89 -22.85
N ASN A 40 11.31 -0.08 -21.82
CA ASN A 40 10.55 1.17 -21.90
C ASN A 40 11.44 2.41 -21.83
N GLN A 41 12.74 2.25 -22.02
CA GLN A 41 13.71 3.34 -22.13
C GLN A 41 14.25 3.45 -23.54
N GLU A 42 14.52 4.69 -23.97
CA GLU A 42 15.18 4.97 -25.23
C GLU A 42 15.98 6.27 -25.14
N HIS A 43 17.12 6.31 -25.83
CA HIS A 43 17.90 7.55 -25.95
C HIS A 43 17.24 8.48 -26.94
N TYR A 44 17.18 9.77 -26.60
CA TYR A 44 16.91 10.79 -27.62
C TYR A 44 18.09 10.88 -28.59
N MET A 45 17.82 11.23 -29.84
CA MET A 45 18.84 11.24 -30.89
C MET A 45 20.03 12.13 -30.52
N GLU A 46 19.77 13.32 -29.99
CA GLU A 46 20.77 14.27 -29.54
C GLU A 46 21.59 13.77 -28.34
N GLU A 47 21.03 12.88 -27.53
CA GLU A 47 21.71 12.30 -26.36
C GLU A 47 22.70 11.21 -26.79
N THR A 48 22.38 10.45 -27.85
CA THR A 48 23.30 9.42 -28.38
C THR A 48 24.64 9.99 -28.83
N LEU A 49 24.67 11.23 -29.34
CA LEU A 49 25.89 11.91 -29.76
C LEU A 49 26.85 12.20 -28.58
N LYS A 50 26.32 12.26 -27.36
CA LYS A 50 27.09 12.53 -26.14
C LYS A 50 27.69 11.26 -25.52
N MET A 51 27.32 10.07 -26.02
CA MET A 51 27.77 8.79 -25.46
C MET A 51 29.31 8.67 -25.43
N ARG A 52 29.99 9.18 -26.46
CA ARG A 52 31.47 9.23 -26.50
C ARG A 52 32.03 9.98 -25.30
N ASN A 53 31.46 11.14 -24.98
CA ASN A 53 31.90 11.99 -23.88
C ASN A 53 31.64 11.31 -22.54
N LEU A 54 30.48 10.64 -22.41
CA LEU A 54 30.13 9.87 -21.21
C LEU A 54 31.12 8.72 -20.98
N LEU A 55 31.44 7.93 -22.00
CA LEU A 55 32.40 6.82 -21.86
C LEU A 55 33.80 7.29 -21.45
N GLN A 56 34.20 8.52 -21.81
CA GLN A 56 35.46 9.09 -21.34
C GLN A 56 35.49 9.39 -19.83
N GLU A 57 34.34 9.44 -19.15
CA GLU A 57 34.33 9.66 -17.70
C GLU A 57 34.93 8.46 -16.93
N PHE A 58 34.93 7.25 -17.51
CA PHE A 58 35.65 6.10 -16.95
C PHE A 58 37.16 6.36 -16.81
N THR A 59 37.74 7.25 -17.62
CA THR A 59 39.18 7.57 -17.60
C THR A 59 39.51 8.80 -16.76
N LYS A 60 38.54 9.36 -16.03
CA LYS A 60 38.75 10.52 -15.14
C LYS A 60 38.55 10.16 -13.68
N LYS A 61 39.46 10.59 -12.82
CA LYS A 61 39.35 10.42 -11.36
C LYS A 61 38.56 11.57 -10.75
N HIS A 62 37.24 11.44 -10.68
CA HIS A 62 36.37 12.49 -10.13
C HIS A 62 36.55 12.76 -8.64
N ASP A 63 36.98 11.75 -7.87
CA ASP A 63 37.29 11.86 -6.44
C ASP A 63 38.79 12.11 -6.17
N GLY A 64 39.59 12.25 -7.23
CA GLY A 64 41.05 12.37 -7.19
C GLY A 64 41.80 11.05 -6.96
N VAL A 65 41.09 9.94 -6.69
CA VAL A 65 41.71 8.68 -6.24
C VAL A 65 41.42 7.55 -7.22
N ARG A 66 40.15 7.32 -7.56
CA ARG A 66 39.66 6.11 -8.24
C ARG A 66 38.93 6.44 -9.54
N TYR A 67 39.11 5.55 -10.52
CA TYR A 67 38.32 5.58 -11.73
C TYR A 67 36.89 5.09 -11.45
N PRO A 68 35.86 5.66 -12.09
CA PRO A 68 34.51 5.16 -12.00
C PRO A 68 34.42 3.71 -12.47
N THR A 69 33.52 2.97 -11.86
CA THR A 69 33.14 1.62 -12.28
C THR A 69 31.70 1.58 -12.76
N ILE A 70 30.90 2.57 -12.39
CA ILE A 70 29.54 2.79 -12.87
C ILE A 70 29.37 4.29 -13.12
N LEU A 71 28.92 4.65 -14.31
CA LEU A 71 28.54 6.00 -14.70
C LEU A 71 27.03 6.13 -14.63
N GLY A 72 26.58 6.97 -13.70
CA GLY A 72 25.18 7.33 -13.54
C GLY A 72 24.66 8.29 -14.57
N VAL A 73 23.46 8.05 -15.07
CA VAL A 73 22.79 8.94 -16.03
C VAL A 73 21.37 9.23 -15.57
N ARG A 74 20.89 10.47 -15.76
CA ARG A 74 19.52 10.83 -15.38
C ARG A 74 18.47 10.26 -16.34
N GLU A 75 17.29 9.99 -15.80
CA GLU A 75 16.12 9.59 -16.57
C GLU A 75 15.22 10.80 -16.86
N HIS A 76 14.60 10.83 -18.03
CA HIS A 76 13.56 11.80 -18.36
C HIS A 76 12.20 11.09 -18.53
N ILE A 77 11.29 11.32 -17.59
CA ILE A 77 9.96 10.68 -17.58
C ILE A 77 9.02 11.43 -18.51
N PHE A 78 8.86 10.96 -19.75
CA PHE A 78 8.06 11.66 -20.76
C PHE A 78 6.53 11.46 -20.63
N THR A 79 6.09 10.56 -19.74
CA THR A 79 4.66 10.28 -19.51
C THR A 79 3.99 11.21 -18.51
N GLY A 80 4.70 12.18 -17.93
CA GLY A 80 4.19 13.06 -16.87
C GLY A 80 2.98 13.93 -17.27
N SER A 81 2.79 14.21 -18.56
CA SER A 81 1.70 15.06 -19.06
C SER A 81 0.34 14.34 -19.22
N VAL A 82 0.30 13.01 -19.03
CA VAL A 82 -0.87 12.18 -19.34
C VAL A 82 -2.00 12.33 -18.31
N SER A 83 -1.66 12.36 -17.02
CA SER A 83 -2.61 12.44 -15.91
C SER A 83 -1.99 13.17 -14.71
N SER A 84 -2.81 13.59 -13.74
CA SER A 84 -2.32 14.18 -12.50
C SER A 84 -1.42 13.22 -11.71
N LEU A 85 -1.79 11.94 -11.63
CA LEU A 85 -0.94 10.90 -11.03
C LEU A 85 0.41 10.76 -11.72
N ALA A 86 0.40 10.77 -13.07
CA ALA A 86 1.62 10.72 -13.86
C ALA A 86 2.50 11.93 -13.60
N TRP A 87 1.89 13.11 -13.45
CA TRP A 87 2.60 14.34 -13.13
C TRP A 87 3.25 14.26 -11.74
N PHE A 88 2.52 13.80 -10.72
CA PHE A 88 3.06 13.67 -9.36
C PHE A 88 4.27 12.73 -9.31
N MET A 89 4.13 11.55 -9.92
CA MET A 89 5.21 10.57 -9.99
C MET A 89 6.38 11.05 -10.84
N SER A 90 6.12 11.69 -11.98
CA SER A 90 7.16 12.25 -12.84
C SER A 90 7.98 13.27 -12.09
N ASN A 91 7.36 14.22 -11.38
CA ASN A 91 8.12 15.23 -10.63
C ASN A 91 8.90 14.62 -9.46
N GLN A 92 8.34 13.61 -8.78
CA GLN A 92 9.03 12.91 -7.70
C GLN A 92 10.24 12.15 -8.22
N GLU A 93 10.10 11.44 -9.35
CA GLU A 93 11.21 10.74 -9.99
C GLU A 93 12.26 11.71 -10.53
N THR A 94 11.86 12.82 -11.18
CA THR A 94 12.80 13.86 -11.64
C THR A 94 13.67 14.35 -10.50
N SER A 95 13.07 14.74 -9.36
CA SER A 95 13.83 15.18 -8.18
C SER A 95 14.80 14.12 -7.66
N PHE A 96 14.41 12.83 -7.70
CA PHE A 96 15.31 11.75 -7.32
C PHE A 96 16.49 11.59 -8.29
N VAL A 97 16.24 11.57 -9.60
CA VAL A 97 17.27 11.30 -10.63
C VAL A 97 18.18 12.49 -10.95
N THR A 98 17.86 13.68 -10.46
CA THR A 98 18.69 14.89 -10.57
C THR A 98 19.31 15.26 -9.21
N ILE A 99 18.76 16.22 -8.48
CA ILE A 99 19.30 16.74 -7.21
C ILE A 99 19.56 15.62 -6.19
N GLY A 100 18.69 14.62 -6.12
CA GLY A 100 18.88 13.43 -5.28
C GLY A 100 20.17 12.68 -5.63
N GLN A 101 20.29 12.20 -6.88
CA GLN A 101 21.49 11.50 -7.35
C GLN A 101 22.76 12.36 -7.28
N ARG A 102 22.65 13.67 -7.53
CA ARG A 102 23.76 14.62 -7.43
C ARG A 102 24.35 14.62 -6.03
N VAL A 103 23.49 14.81 -5.02
CA VAL A 103 23.89 14.84 -3.61
C VAL A 103 24.42 13.48 -3.15
N LEU A 104 23.81 12.38 -3.60
CA LEU A 104 24.28 11.01 -3.32
C LEU A 104 25.68 10.75 -3.88
N ALA A 105 25.98 11.25 -5.09
CA ALA A 105 27.29 11.11 -5.72
C ALA A 105 28.33 12.01 -5.03
N ASN A 106 28.00 13.29 -4.83
CA ASN A 106 28.88 14.29 -4.22
C ASN A 106 28.03 15.35 -3.49
N PRO A 107 28.21 15.57 -2.16
CA PRO A 107 29.32 15.12 -1.32
C PRO A 107 29.14 13.78 -0.60
N LEU A 108 27.96 13.15 -0.64
CA LEU A 108 27.68 12.03 0.26
C LEU A 108 28.43 10.74 -0.08
N ARG A 109 28.86 10.56 -1.35
CA ARG A 109 29.61 9.38 -1.83
C ARG A 109 28.94 8.04 -1.46
N VAL A 110 27.62 8.01 -1.56
CA VAL A 110 26.76 6.84 -1.33
C VAL A 110 25.76 6.64 -2.48
N ARG A 111 26.10 7.13 -3.67
CA ARG A 111 25.38 6.76 -4.89
C ARG A 111 25.65 5.29 -5.20
N PHE A 112 24.58 4.57 -5.50
CA PHE A 112 24.63 3.20 -5.99
C PHE A 112 23.99 3.12 -7.39
N HIS A 113 23.86 1.91 -7.92
CA HIS A 113 23.14 1.66 -9.16
C HIS A 113 21.64 1.56 -8.88
N TYR A 114 20.86 2.60 -9.18
CA TYR A 114 19.41 2.63 -8.91
C TYR A 114 18.57 2.10 -10.08
N GLY A 115 19.16 1.22 -10.88
CA GLY A 115 18.57 0.71 -12.11
C GLY A 115 19.09 1.43 -13.35
N HIS A 116 18.51 1.07 -14.47
CA HIS A 116 18.93 1.49 -15.81
C HIS A 116 18.63 2.99 -15.95
N PRO A 117 19.41 3.80 -16.67
CA PRO A 117 20.22 3.43 -17.83
C PRO A 117 21.75 3.51 -17.60
N ASP A 118 22.21 3.35 -16.36
CA ASP A 118 23.63 3.47 -16.01
C ASP A 118 24.55 2.59 -16.90
N ILE A 119 25.80 3.03 -17.02
CA ILE A 119 26.84 2.34 -17.79
C ILE A 119 27.87 1.76 -16.84
N PHE A 120 28.23 0.51 -17.04
CA PHE A 120 29.18 -0.25 -16.24
C PHE A 120 30.53 -0.37 -16.93
N ASP A 121 31.61 -0.32 -16.16
CA ASP A 121 32.87 -0.93 -16.55
C ASP A 121 32.65 -2.44 -16.58
N ARG A 122 32.56 -2.99 -17.79
CA ARG A 122 32.27 -4.40 -18.03
C ARG A 122 33.37 -5.29 -17.47
N LEU A 123 34.64 -4.91 -17.61
CA LEU A 123 35.78 -5.73 -17.18
C LEU A 123 35.80 -5.86 -15.66
N PHE A 124 35.49 -4.77 -14.95
CA PHE A 124 35.35 -4.78 -13.50
C PHE A 124 34.22 -5.71 -13.03
N HIS A 125 33.03 -5.60 -13.64
CA HIS A 125 31.82 -6.29 -13.18
C HIS A 125 31.76 -7.77 -13.59
N LEU A 126 32.30 -8.14 -14.76
CA LEU A 126 32.34 -9.52 -15.25
C LEU A 126 33.04 -10.46 -14.24
N THR A 127 34.09 -9.97 -13.59
CA THR A 127 34.88 -10.74 -12.62
C THR A 127 34.36 -10.67 -11.18
N ARG A 128 33.31 -9.87 -10.93
CA ARG A 128 32.83 -9.53 -9.58
C ARG A 128 31.37 -9.83 -9.33
N GLY A 129 30.74 -10.69 -10.12
CA GLY A 129 29.36 -11.14 -9.89
C GLY A 129 28.31 -10.46 -10.77
N GLY A 130 28.73 -9.78 -11.83
CA GLY A 130 27.84 -9.26 -12.87
C GLY A 130 27.28 -7.87 -12.57
N VAL A 131 26.19 -7.53 -13.25
CA VAL A 131 25.55 -6.20 -13.21
C VAL A 131 24.24 -6.17 -12.44
N SER A 132 23.83 -7.30 -11.89
CA SER A 132 22.67 -7.44 -11.02
C SER A 132 22.79 -8.68 -10.17
N LYS A 133 22.07 -8.74 -9.05
CA LYS A 133 22.11 -9.89 -8.15
C LYS A 133 20.90 -10.80 -8.36
N ALA A 134 21.10 -11.90 -9.09
CA ALA A 134 20.06 -12.90 -9.33
C ALA A 134 19.85 -13.81 -8.11
N SER A 135 18.60 -14.00 -7.67
CA SER A 135 18.31 -14.99 -6.63
C SER A 135 16.81 -15.25 -6.47
N LYS A 136 16.32 -16.41 -6.94
CA LYS A 136 14.92 -16.91 -7.01
C LYS A 136 13.83 -16.43 -6.03
N ILE A 137 14.16 -15.96 -4.82
CA ILE A 137 13.21 -15.57 -3.77
C ILE A 137 13.62 -14.27 -3.05
N ILE A 138 14.90 -13.87 -3.13
CA ILE A 138 15.47 -12.77 -2.31
C ILE A 138 16.25 -11.83 -3.22
N ASN A 139 16.21 -10.52 -2.95
CA ASN A 139 16.79 -9.42 -3.74
C ASN A 139 15.89 -8.92 -4.89
N LEU A 140 14.62 -8.62 -4.59
CA LEU A 140 13.64 -8.06 -5.53
C LEU A 140 14.08 -6.75 -6.19
N SER A 141 14.94 -5.97 -5.52
CA SER A 141 15.65 -4.81 -6.10
C SER A 141 17.05 -5.24 -6.51
N GLU A 142 17.14 -6.07 -7.53
CA GLU A 142 18.35 -6.74 -7.99
C GLU A 142 19.47 -5.79 -8.42
N ASP A 143 19.09 -4.63 -9.00
CA ASP A 143 19.99 -3.65 -9.60
C ASP A 143 20.88 -3.00 -8.53
N ILE A 144 20.32 -2.60 -7.38
CA ILE A 144 21.07 -1.86 -6.34
C ILE A 144 22.22 -2.66 -5.72
N PHE A 145 22.10 -3.98 -5.71
CA PHE A 145 23.15 -4.85 -5.20
C PHE A 145 24.42 -4.81 -6.05
N ALA A 146 24.31 -4.48 -7.35
CA ALA A 146 25.49 -4.25 -8.18
C ALA A 146 26.25 -2.99 -7.70
N GLY A 147 25.52 -1.93 -7.33
CA GLY A 147 26.10 -0.73 -6.73
C GLY A 147 26.75 -1.00 -5.36
N PHE A 148 26.11 -1.80 -4.51
CA PHE A 148 26.70 -2.24 -3.23
C PHE A 148 27.99 -3.02 -3.45
N ASN A 149 27.98 -3.98 -4.37
CA ASN A 149 29.14 -4.80 -4.68
C ASN A 149 30.28 -3.96 -5.26
N SER A 150 29.99 -3.07 -6.20
CA SER A 150 30.97 -2.09 -6.71
C SER A 150 31.63 -1.34 -5.56
N THR A 151 30.83 -0.74 -4.67
CA THR A 151 31.35 0.02 -3.53
C THR A 151 32.17 -0.85 -2.55
N LEU A 152 31.71 -2.06 -2.24
CA LEU A 152 32.43 -3.02 -1.38
C LEU A 152 33.76 -3.47 -1.96
N ARG A 153 33.89 -3.45 -3.29
CA ARG A 153 35.10 -3.77 -4.06
C ARG A 153 35.90 -2.52 -4.42
N GLU A 154 35.66 -1.42 -3.70
CA GLU A 154 36.35 -0.15 -3.87
C GLU A 154 36.10 0.55 -5.21
N GLY A 155 35.08 0.14 -5.96
CA GLY A 155 34.59 0.87 -7.13
C GLY A 155 34.00 2.22 -6.76
N ASN A 156 34.03 3.14 -7.72
CA ASN A 156 33.40 4.46 -7.61
C ASN A 156 32.18 4.54 -8.53
N VAL A 157 31.13 5.22 -8.08
CA VAL A 157 29.85 5.35 -8.78
C VAL A 157 29.54 6.84 -8.94
N THR A 158 29.65 7.36 -10.16
CA THR A 158 29.47 8.79 -10.47
C THR A 158 28.07 9.09 -11.00
N HIS A 159 27.72 10.37 -11.16
CA HIS A 159 26.46 10.82 -11.73
C HIS A 159 26.69 11.95 -12.74
N HIS A 160 26.07 11.84 -13.92
CA HIS A 160 26.24 12.77 -15.03
C HIS A 160 24.87 13.20 -15.58
N GLU A 161 24.61 14.52 -15.57
CA GLU A 161 23.30 15.09 -15.92
C GLU A 161 23.26 15.74 -17.31
N TYR A 162 24.41 15.92 -17.97
CA TYR A 162 24.45 16.48 -19.32
C TYR A 162 23.89 15.52 -20.38
N MET A 163 23.65 14.26 -20.00
CA MET A 163 23.00 13.24 -20.79
C MET A 163 21.75 12.72 -20.09
N GLN A 164 20.71 12.36 -20.84
CA GLN A 164 19.49 11.77 -20.28
C GLN A 164 18.90 10.69 -21.18
N VAL A 165 18.12 9.79 -20.59
CA VAL A 165 17.41 8.73 -21.32
C VAL A 165 15.92 8.86 -21.08
N GLY A 166 15.13 8.85 -22.15
CA GLY A 166 13.68 8.87 -22.06
C GLY A 166 13.15 7.58 -21.42
N LYS A 167 12.22 7.68 -20.48
CA LYS A 167 11.58 6.53 -19.84
C LYS A 167 10.07 6.68 -19.80
N GLY A 168 9.37 5.69 -20.35
CA GLY A 168 7.93 5.58 -20.19
C GLY A 168 7.58 5.02 -18.82
N ARG A 169 6.73 5.70 -18.05
CA ARG A 169 6.30 5.23 -16.73
C ARG A 169 4.84 4.81 -16.68
N ASP A 170 4.54 4.05 -15.64
CA ASP A 170 3.18 3.70 -15.25
C ASP A 170 2.42 4.95 -14.80
N VAL A 171 1.12 4.96 -15.07
CA VAL A 171 0.34 6.21 -15.11
C VAL A 171 -1.03 6.08 -14.43
N GLY A 172 -1.42 4.87 -14.02
CA GLY A 172 -2.57 4.59 -13.15
C GLY A 172 -2.17 4.24 -11.71
N LEU A 173 -3.05 4.53 -10.74
CA LEU A 173 -2.75 4.36 -9.32
C LEU A 173 -2.37 2.93 -8.93
N ASN A 174 -3.04 1.91 -9.48
CA ASN A 174 -2.73 0.50 -9.19
C ASN A 174 -1.32 0.11 -9.63
N GLN A 175 -0.91 0.61 -10.80
CA GLN A 175 0.40 0.31 -11.36
C GLN A 175 1.50 1.01 -10.55
N ILE A 176 1.28 2.30 -10.23
CA ILE A 176 2.17 3.08 -9.37
C ILE A 176 2.31 2.43 -7.99
N SER A 177 1.20 2.03 -7.38
CA SER A 177 1.20 1.39 -6.06
C SER A 177 1.92 0.03 -6.08
N LEU A 178 1.76 -0.77 -7.13
CA LEU A 178 2.51 -2.01 -7.31
C LEU A 178 4.02 -1.77 -7.51
N PHE A 179 4.39 -0.70 -8.23
CA PHE A 179 5.79 -0.30 -8.38
C PHE A 179 6.39 0.15 -7.04
N GLU A 180 5.69 0.99 -6.28
CA GLU A 180 6.13 1.40 -4.94
C GLU A 180 6.19 0.23 -3.97
N ALA A 181 5.24 -0.71 -4.06
CA ALA A 181 5.28 -1.96 -3.31
C ALA A 181 6.55 -2.76 -3.63
N LYS A 182 6.92 -2.89 -4.92
CA LYS A 182 8.17 -3.55 -5.34
C LYS A 182 9.38 -2.92 -4.67
N ILE A 183 9.49 -1.58 -4.70
CA ILE A 183 10.63 -0.88 -4.11
C ILE A 183 10.64 -1.03 -2.57
N ALA A 184 9.48 -0.95 -1.92
CA ALA A 184 9.36 -1.10 -0.47
C ALA A 184 9.72 -2.52 0.00
N TYR A 185 9.27 -3.56 -0.72
CA TYR A 185 9.70 -4.94 -0.53
C TYR A 185 11.22 -5.08 -0.67
N GLY A 186 11.77 -4.59 -1.79
CA GLY A 186 13.20 -4.68 -2.05
C GLY A 186 14.06 -3.94 -1.00
N ASN A 187 13.59 -2.80 -0.47
CA ASN A 187 14.26 -2.13 0.65
C ASN A 187 14.16 -2.91 1.96
N GLY A 188 13.03 -3.58 2.23
CA GLY A 188 12.91 -4.49 3.37
C GLY A 188 13.92 -5.63 3.31
N GLU A 189 14.17 -6.18 2.11
CA GLU A 189 15.20 -7.20 1.91
C GLU A 189 16.62 -6.64 2.02
N GLN A 190 16.85 -5.41 1.55
CA GLN A 190 18.14 -4.72 1.74
C GLN A 190 18.45 -4.55 3.23
N THR A 191 17.47 -4.19 4.06
CA THR A 191 17.62 -4.10 5.53
C THR A 191 18.11 -5.39 6.15
N LEU A 192 17.64 -6.52 5.63
CA LEU A 192 18.02 -7.87 6.10
C LEU A 192 19.28 -8.42 5.40
N SER A 193 19.84 -7.69 4.45
CA SER A 193 20.92 -8.17 3.59
C SER A 193 22.30 -8.10 4.27
N ARG A 194 23.15 -9.07 3.94
CA ARG A 194 24.57 -9.07 4.34
C ARG A 194 25.37 -7.94 3.68
N ASP A 195 24.91 -7.43 2.55
CA ASP A 195 25.62 -6.40 1.79
C ASP A 195 25.57 -5.05 2.51
N ILE A 196 24.41 -4.68 3.04
CA ILE A 196 24.25 -3.50 3.90
C ILE A 196 25.06 -3.65 5.19
N TYR A 197 25.01 -4.83 5.83
CA TYR A 197 25.84 -5.10 7.01
C TYR A 197 27.33 -4.85 6.73
N ARG A 198 27.84 -5.34 5.59
CA ARG A 198 29.24 -5.15 5.19
C ARG A 198 29.57 -3.70 4.84
N LEU A 199 28.65 -2.99 4.16
CA LEU A 199 28.83 -1.57 3.86
C LEU A 199 28.92 -0.74 5.14
N GLY A 200 28.05 -1.01 6.11
CA GLY A 200 28.07 -0.33 7.41
C GLY A 200 29.40 -0.47 8.17
N HIS A 201 30.09 -1.61 8.04
CA HIS A 201 31.40 -1.82 8.67
C HIS A 201 32.56 -1.13 7.92
N ARG A 202 32.36 -0.74 6.66
CA ARG A 202 33.40 -0.11 5.82
C ARG A 202 33.21 1.39 5.63
N PHE A 203 32.01 1.90 5.88
CA PHE A 203 31.74 3.32 5.83
C PHE A 203 32.24 4.04 7.08
N ASP A 204 32.78 5.24 6.89
CA ASP A 204 32.93 6.20 7.98
C ASP A 204 31.55 6.63 8.51
N PHE A 205 31.55 7.31 9.65
CA PHE A 205 30.32 7.75 10.32
C PHE A 205 29.38 8.55 9.40
N PHE A 206 29.92 9.47 8.59
CA PHE A 206 29.11 10.34 7.74
C PHE A 206 28.51 9.57 6.55
N ARG A 207 29.30 8.71 5.90
CA ARG A 207 28.81 7.85 4.82
C ARG A 207 27.81 6.81 5.33
N MET A 208 28.01 6.29 6.54
CA MET A 208 27.07 5.38 7.19
C MET A 208 25.73 6.08 7.45
N LEU A 209 25.75 7.29 8.04
CA LEU A 209 24.54 8.08 8.27
C LEU A 209 23.84 8.44 6.95
N SER A 210 24.63 8.81 5.93
CA SER A 210 24.13 9.14 4.60
C SER A 210 23.44 7.94 3.96
N CYS A 211 24.11 6.77 3.96
CA CYS A 211 23.54 5.53 3.44
C CYS A 211 22.27 5.15 4.20
N TYR A 212 22.26 5.25 5.54
CA TYR A 212 21.06 5.02 6.33
C TYR A 212 19.92 5.93 5.86
N TYR A 213 20.12 7.24 5.85
CA TYR A 213 19.03 8.18 5.54
C TYR A 213 18.49 8.04 4.11
N THR A 214 19.35 7.70 3.15
CA THR A 214 18.98 7.71 1.72
C THR A 214 18.53 6.35 1.18
N THR A 215 18.80 5.25 1.90
CA THR A 215 18.36 3.90 1.52
C THR A 215 17.32 3.39 2.51
N ILE A 216 17.72 2.54 3.44
CA ILE A 216 16.85 1.79 4.36
C ILE A 216 16.13 2.70 5.36
N GLY A 217 16.84 3.71 5.88
CA GLY A 217 16.33 4.63 6.90
C GLY A 217 15.13 5.44 6.41
N PHE A 218 15.02 5.74 5.11
CA PHE A 218 13.84 6.40 4.55
C PHE A 218 12.57 5.55 4.75
N TYR A 219 12.62 4.26 4.39
CA TYR A 219 11.49 3.34 4.54
C TYR A 219 11.21 3.00 6.00
N PHE A 220 12.26 2.86 6.80
CA PHE A 220 12.12 2.67 8.25
C PHE A 220 11.47 3.87 8.93
N SER A 221 11.90 5.09 8.60
CA SER A 221 11.32 6.33 9.15
C SER A 221 9.87 6.55 8.69
N THR A 222 9.57 6.18 7.45
CA THR A 222 8.19 6.14 6.92
C THR A 222 7.30 5.20 7.74
N MET A 223 7.80 3.99 8.03
CA MET A 223 7.08 3.01 8.86
C MET A 223 6.87 3.53 10.28
N ILE A 224 7.89 4.12 10.90
CA ILE A 224 7.78 4.75 12.23
C ILE A 224 6.73 5.87 12.23
N THR A 225 6.74 6.73 11.21
CA THR A 225 5.76 7.83 11.07
C THR A 225 4.32 7.33 11.15
N VAL A 226 4.02 6.22 10.47
CA VAL A 226 2.68 5.59 10.53
C VAL A 226 2.44 4.90 11.87
N TRP A 227 3.43 4.19 12.42
CA TRP A 227 3.30 3.56 13.74
C TRP A 227 3.04 4.55 14.86
N THR A 228 3.63 5.74 14.81
CA THR A 228 3.37 6.82 15.77
C THR A 228 1.88 7.19 15.81
N VAL A 229 1.17 7.18 14.67
CA VAL A 229 -0.29 7.42 14.65
C VAL A 229 -1.03 6.33 15.42
N TYR A 230 -0.67 5.06 15.20
CA TYR A 230 -1.27 3.93 15.92
C TYR A 230 -0.97 3.99 17.42
N VAL A 231 0.30 4.20 17.80
CA VAL A 231 0.73 4.30 19.20
C VAL A 231 0.04 5.48 19.87
N PHE A 232 -0.09 6.62 19.18
CA PHE A 232 -0.81 7.77 19.68
C PHE A 232 -2.30 7.46 19.92
N LEU A 233 -3.01 6.93 18.94
CA LEU A 233 -4.45 6.66 19.06
C LEU A 233 -4.75 5.57 20.11
N TYR A 234 -4.02 4.45 20.09
CA TYR A 234 -4.17 3.41 21.10
C TYR A 234 -3.73 3.90 22.49
N GLY A 235 -2.62 4.62 22.58
CA GLY A 235 -2.15 5.19 23.84
C GLY A 235 -3.16 6.16 24.45
N ARG A 236 -3.73 7.06 23.63
CA ARG A 236 -4.80 7.98 24.05
C ARG A 236 -6.05 7.25 24.46
N LEU A 237 -6.47 6.28 23.67
CA LEU A 237 -7.62 5.45 24.02
C LEU A 237 -7.42 4.78 25.38
N TYR A 238 -6.24 4.21 25.65
CA TYR A 238 -5.98 3.56 26.93
C TYR A 238 -5.93 4.54 28.11
N LEU A 239 -5.47 5.78 27.91
CA LEU A 239 -5.53 6.82 28.93
C LEU A 239 -6.98 7.23 29.26
N VAL A 240 -7.81 7.39 28.23
CA VAL A 240 -9.24 7.71 28.39
C VAL A 240 -9.96 6.56 29.07
N LEU A 241 -9.79 5.32 28.58
CA LEU A 241 -10.46 4.13 29.10
C LEU A 241 -9.95 3.66 30.47
N SER A 242 -8.87 4.21 30.99
CA SER A 242 -8.39 3.92 32.35
C SER A 242 -8.85 4.94 33.39
N GLY A 243 -9.46 6.05 32.96
CA GLY A 243 -9.76 7.19 33.84
C GLY A 243 -8.51 7.96 34.28
N LEU A 244 -7.32 7.56 33.84
CA LEU A 244 -6.08 8.29 34.08
C LEU A 244 -6.11 9.67 33.42
N ASP A 245 -6.83 9.83 32.30
CA ASP A 245 -6.98 11.14 31.65
C ASP A 245 -7.68 12.17 32.56
N GLU A 246 -8.71 11.77 33.32
CA GLU A 246 -9.37 12.63 34.32
C GLU A 246 -8.44 12.95 35.52
N GLY A 247 -7.68 11.95 35.97
CA GLY A 247 -6.67 12.11 37.02
C GLY A 247 -5.46 12.97 36.60
N LEU A 248 -5.12 12.96 35.31
CA LEU A 248 -4.04 13.78 34.73
C LEU A 248 -4.53 15.20 34.41
N ALA A 249 -5.79 15.37 34.00
CA ALA A 249 -6.41 16.67 33.75
C ALA A 249 -6.54 17.53 35.03
N THR A 250 -6.64 16.89 36.20
CA THR A 250 -6.65 17.57 37.51
C THR A 250 -5.26 17.97 38.00
N GLY A 251 -4.19 17.36 37.47
CA GLY A 251 -2.80 17.70 37.80
C GLY A 251 -2.24 18.81 36.90
N ARG A 252 -2.02 20.03 37.44
CA ARG A 252 -1.48 21.21 36.73
C ARG A 252 -0.23 20.98 35.85
N ARG A 253 0.53 19.91 36.07
CA ARG A 253 1.86 19.67 35.44
C ARG A 253 1.81 18.89 34.12
N PHE A 254 0.69 18.26 33.75
CA PHE A 254 0.58 17.42 32.53
C PHE A 254 -0.45 17.92 31.51
N ILE A 255 -1.08 19.08 31.77
CA ILE A 255 -2.12 19.71 30.93
C ILE A 255 -1.52 20.33 29.65
N HIS A 256 -0.20 20.53 29.60
CA HIS A 256 0.51 21.11 28.45
C HIS A 256 1.77 20.30 28.15
N ASN A 257 1.61 19.15 27.49
CA ASN A 257 2.76 18.40 26.97
C ASN A 257 3.16 18.97 25.60
N ASP A 258 3.70 20.19 25.61
CA ASP A 258 4.12 20.92 24.41
C ASP A 258 5.06 20.08 23.52
N PRO A 259 6.04 19.32 24.06
CA PRO A 259 6.89 18.45 23.25
C PRO A 259 6.10 17.38 22.46
N LEU A 260 5.08 16.79 23.08
CA LEU A 260 4.21 15.81 22.41
C LEU A 260 3.38 16.48 21.32
N GLN A 261 2.83 17.66 21.58
CA GLN A 261 2.06 18.41 20.57
C GLN A 261 2.93 18.80 19.37
N VAL A 262 4.15 19.30 19.62
CA VAL A 262 5.12 19.65 18.57
C VAL A 262 5.50 18.40 17.76
N ALA A 263 5.82 17.29 18.42
CA ALA A 263 6.16 16.04 17.71
C ALA A 263 5.02 15.55 16.82
N LEU A 264 3.76 15.62 17.28
CA LEU A 264 2.59 15.21 16.50
C LEU A 264 2.24 16.19 15.38
N ALA A 265 2.45 17.50 15.59
CA ALA A 265 2.28 18.51 14.55
C ALA A 265 3.33 18.31 13.44
N SER A 266 4.60 18.08 13.79
CA SER A 266 5.66 17.75 12.83
C SER A 266 5.35 16.46 12.08
N GLN A 267 4.87 15.43 12.79
CA GLN A 267 4.45 14.16 12.19
C GLN A 267 3.29 14.37 11.19
N SER A 268 2.29 15.18 11.55
CA SER A 268 1.15 15.51 10.69
C SER A 268 1.60 16.23 9.41
N PHE A 269 2.59 17.10 9.50
CA PHE A 269 3.18 17.78 8.34
C PHE A 269 3.88 16.83 7.37
N VAL A 270 4.61 15.85 7.90
CA VAL A 270 5.24 14.77 7.10
C VAL A 270 4.17 13.87 6.48
N GLN A 271 3.15 13.51 7.24
CA GLN A 271 2.06 12.63 6.82
C GLN A 271 1.28 13.20 5.63
N LEU A 272 1.01 14.51 5.63
CA LEU A 272 0.33 15.20 4.53
C LEU A 272 1.20 15.31 3.25
N GLY A 273 2.45 14.82 3.28
CA GLY A 273 3.34 14.80 2.14
C GLY A 273 4.05 16.12 1.86
N PHE A 274 3.86 17.16 2.69
CA PHE A 274 4.49 18.47 2.51
C PHE A 274 6.02 18.40 2.55
N LEU A 275 6.58 17.67 3.52
CA LEU A 275 8.04 17.51 3.60
C LEU A 275 8.59 16.71 2.41
N MET A 276 7.84 15.71 1.94
CA MET A 276 8.22 14.90 0.77
C MET A 276 8.16 15.71 -0.53
N ALA A 277 7.37 16.79 -0.58
CA ALA A 277 7.28 17.69 -1.72
C ALA A 277 8.41 18.75 -1.77
N LEU A 278 9.18 18.95 -0.68
CA LEU A 278 10.24 19.97 -0.67
C LEU A 278 11.36 19.73 -1.70
N PRO A 279 11.95 18.53 -1.83
CA PRO A 279 12.98 18.28 -2.84
C PRO A 279 12.47 18.54 -4.25
N MET A 280 11.20 18.21 -4.50
CA MET A 280 10.53 18.45 -5.77
C MET A 280 10.35 19.94 -6.05
N MET A 281 9.88 20.72 -5.06
CA MET A 281 9.76 22.17 -5.18
C MET A 281 11.11 22.85 -5.43
N MET A 282 12.16 22.38 -4.75
CA MET A 282 13.52 22.89 -4.96
C MET A 282 14.00 22.58 -6.38
N GLU A 283 13.76 21.38 -6.88
CA GLU A 283 14.14 21.00 -8.24
C GLU A 283 13.43 21.85 -9.30
N ILE A 284 12.10 21.98 -9.21
CA ILE A 284 11.33 22.82 -10.14
C ILE A 284 11.77 24.29 -10.01
N GLY A 285 12.08 24.74 -8.80
CA GLY A 285 12.56 26.09 -8.53
C GLY A 285 13.90 26.38 -9.20
N LEU A 286 14.83 25.42 -9.18
CA LEU A 286 16.15 25.53 -9.79
C LEU A 286 16.09 25.40 -11.31
N GLU A 287 15.27 24.50 -11.86
CA GLU A 287 15.19 24.28 -13.32
C GLU A 287 14.29 25.30 -14.04
N ARG A 288 13.17 25.71 -13.43
CA ARG A 288 12.10 26.50 -14.09
C ARG A 288 11.73 27.79 -13.37
N GLY A 289 12.43 28.10 -12.27
CA GLY A 289 12.21 29.29 -11.46
C GLY A 289 11.20 29.10 -10.32
N PHE A 290 11.44 29.78 -9.20
CA PHE A 290 10.63 29.65 -7.97
C PHE A 290 9.17 30.06 -8.13
N ARG A 291 8.85 31.01 -9.02
CA ARG A 291 7.45 31.39 -9.30
C ARG A 291 6.67 30.22 -9.92
N THR A 292 7.29 29.53 -10.88
CA THR A 292 6.74 28.35 -11.52
C THR A 292 6.59 27.22 -10.50
N ALA A 293 7.61 27.01 -9.66
CA ALA A 293 7.56 25.99 -8.60
C ALA A 293 6.39 26.21 -7.63
N LEU A 294 6.15 27.45 -7.20
CA LEU A 294 5.02 27.77 -6.33
C LEU A 294 3.67 27.55 -7.04
N SER A 295 3.56 27.97 -8.30
CA SER A 295 2.34 27.75 -9.10
C SER A 295 2.06 26.27 -9.30
N ASP A 296 3.07 25.49 -9.69
CA ASP A 296 2.95 24.05 -9.90
C ASP A 296 2.60 23.32 -8.61
N PHE A 297 3.19 23.73 -7.48
CA PHE A 297 2.85 23.17 -6.18
C PHE A 297 1.39 23.41 -5.81
N VAL A 298 0.87 24.63 -6.00
CA VAL A 298 -0.55 24.94 -5.75
C VAL A 298 -1.44 24.10 -6.67
N LEU A 299 -1.11 23.98 -7.95
CA LEU A 299 -1.85 23.15 -8.90
C LEU A 299 -1.84 21.67 -8.50
N MET A 300 -0.70 21.14 -8.04
CA MET A 300 -0.60 19.77 -7.55
C MET A 300 -1.51 19.53 -6.34
N GLN A 301 -1.57 20.48 -5.39
CA GLN A 301 -2.47 20.36 -4.24
C GLN A 301 -3.95 20.38 -4.66
N LEU A 302 -4.33 21.25 -5.60
CA LEU A 302 -5.69 21.28 -6.15
C LEU A 302 -6.07 19.98 -6.88
N GLN A 303 -5.09 19.27 -7.43
CA GLN A 303 -5.25 17.94 -8.04
C GLN A 303 -5.12 16.78 -7.04
N LEU A 304 -5.15 17.06 -5.74
CA LEU A 304 -5.12 16.10 -4.64
C LEU A 304 -3.78 15.35 -4.46
N ALA A 305 -2.65 16.00 -4.72
CA ALA A 305 -1.32 15.45 -4.45
C ALA A 305 -1.15 14.97 -3.00
N SER A 306 -1.69 15.70 -2.00
CA SER A 306 -1.67 15.27 -0.59
C SER A 306 -2.36 13.92 -0.37
N VAL A 307 -3.48 13.65 -1.07
CA VAL A 307 -4.19 12.35 -1.00
C VAL A 307 -3.32 11.26 -1.62
N PHE A 308 -2.70 11.54 -2.77
CA PHE A 308 -1.81 10.59 -3.43
C PHE A 308 -0.59 10.22 -2.55
N PHE A 309 0.14 11.20 -2.01
CA PHE A 309 1.34 10.94 -1.21
C PHE A 309 1.02 10.28 0.15
N THR A 310 -0.09 10.65 0.79
CA THR A 310 -0.56 10.00 2.03
C THR A 310 -0.96 8.55 1.79
N PHE A 311 -1.56 8.25 0.63
CA PHE A 311 -1.85 6.88 0.20
C PHE A 311 -0.58 6.08 -0.07
N SER A 312 0.36 6.65 -0.82
CA SER A 312 1.69 6.08 -1.07
C SER A 312 2.45 5.71 0.21
N LEU A 313 2.35 6.55 1.25
CA LEU A 313 2.95 6.28 2.58
C LEU A 313 2.45 4.96 3.18
N GLY A 314 1.15 4.66 3.03
CA GLY A 314 0.53 3.41 3.46
C GLY A 314 1.07 2.19 2.71
N THR A 315 1.21 2.33 1.39
CA THR A 315 1.82 1.31 0.51
C THR A 315 3.24 0.98 0.96
N LYS A 316 4.10 2.00 1.05
CA LYS A 316 5.51 1.86 1.48
C LYS A 316 5.62 1.18 2.84
N THR A 317 4.85 1.66 3.82
CA THR A 317 4.85 1.13 5.18
C THR A 317 4.40 -0.33 5.24
N HIS A 318 3.31 -0.68 4.56
CA HIS A 318 2.76 -2.03 4.60
C HIS A 318 3.74 -3.05 4.03
N TYR A 319 4.26 -2.80 2.82
CA TYR A 319 5.11 -3.77 2.14
C TYR A 319 6.52 -3.85 2.73
N TYR A 320 7.08 -2.72 3.18
CA TYR A 320 8.34 -2.72 3.94
C TYR A 320 8.21 -3.53 5.24
N GLY A 321 7.19 -3.24 6.06
CA GLY A 321 6.96 -3.94 7.33
C GLY A 321 6.66 -5.43 7.15
N LYS A 322 5.86 -5.80 6.14
CA LYS A 322 5.55 -7.21 5.81
C LYS A 322 6.82 -8.01 5.51
N THR A 323 7.76 -7.41 4.78
CA THR A 323 9.06 -8.03 4.47
C THR A 323 9.89 -8.27 5.72
N LEU A 324 9.94 -7.30 6.63
CA LEU A 324 10.69 -7.42 7.87
C LEU A 324 10.11 -8.50 8.80
N LEU A 325 8.79 -8.64 8.84
CA LEU A 325 8.10 -9.58 9.74
C LEU A 325 8.06 -11.02 9.21
N HIS A 326 7.82 -11.18 7.91
CA HIS A 326 7.52 -12.50 7.32
C HIS A 326 8.53 -12.93 6.24
N GLY A 327 9.33 -12.00 5.71
CA GLY A 327 10.12 -12.23 4.49
C GLY A 327 9.24 -12.50 3.27
N GLY A 328 9.84 -13.10 2.25
CA GLY A 328 9.12 -13.61 1.07
C GLY A 328 8.50 -12.52 0.20
N ALA A 329 9.30 -11.54 -0.21
CA ALA A 329 8.89 -10.51 -1.14
C ALA A 329 8.59 -11.12 -2.53
N GLU A 330 7.32 -11.48 -2.77
CA GLU A 330 6.89 -11.97 -4.09
C GLU A 330 6.78 -10.79 -5.08
N TYR A 331 7.48 -10.89 -6.21
CA TYR A 331 7.25 -9.95 -7.32
C TYR A 331 5.81 -10.10 -7.82
N ARG A 332 5.00 -9.05 -7.65
CA ARG A 332 3.74 -8.89 -8.36
C ARG A 332 4.00 -8.06 -9.60
N ALA A 333 3.84 -8.66 -10.77
CA ALA A 333 4.02 -7.96 -12.04
C ALA A 333 3.15 -6.69 -12.06
N THR A 334 3.78 -5.55 -12.26
CA THR A 334 3.08 -4.30 -12.54
C THR A 334 2.42 -4.48 -13.90
N GLY A 335 1.10 -4.71 -13.92
CA GLY A 335 0.36 -4.75 -15.17
C GLY A 335 0.57 -3.43 -15.91
N ARG A 336 0.97 -3.46 -17.18
CA ARG A 336 1.09 -2.25 -18.03
C ARG A 336 -0.23 -2.00 -18.75
N GLY A 337 -1.23 -1.49 -18.03
CA GLY A 337 -2.49 -0.99 -18.57
C GLY A 337 -2.39 0.47 -18.99
N PHE A 338 -3.29 0.91 -19.87
CA PHE A 338 -3.41 2.32 -20.26
C PHE A 338 -4.27 3.07 -19.22
N VAL A 339 -3.91 4.31 -18.86
CA VAL A 339 -4.54 5.12 -17.78
C VAL A 339 -6.05 5.24 -17.90
N VAL A 340 -6.57 5.12 -19.10
CA VAL A 340 -7.97 5.42 -19.41
C VAL A 340 -8.93 4.32 -18.93
N PHE A 341 -8.42 3.15 -18.56
CA PHE A 341 -9.26 2.03 -18.18
C PHE A 341 -9.64 2.08 -16.70
N HIS A 342 -10.95 1.99 -16.47
CA HIS A 342 -11.54 1.77 -15.17
C HIS A 342 -11.08 0.43 -14.58
N ALA A 343 -10.48 0.47 -13.39
CA ALA A 343 -10.18 -0.71 -12.60
C ALA A 343 -11.41 -1.12 -11.82
N LYS A 344 -11.77 -2.41 -11.84
CA LYS A 344 -12.96 -2.91 -11.16
C LYS A 344 -12.84 -2.80 -9.64
N PHE A 345 -13.94 -2.58 -8.94
CA PHE A 345 -13.97 -2.58 -7.47
C PHE A 345 -13.32 -3.83 -6.85
N ALA A 346 -13.60 -5.02 -7.38
CA ALA A 346 -13.02 -6.27 -6.87
C ALA A 346 -11.49 -6.33 -7.04
N GLU A 347 -10.93 -5.68 -8.06
CA GLU A 347 -9.48 -5.58 -8.25
C GLU A 347 -8.86 -4.63 -7.22
N ASN A 348 -9.41 -3.42 -7.08
CA ASN A 348 -8.97 -2.44 -6.09
C ASN A 348 -9.06 -3.01 -4.66
N TYR A 349 -10.16 -3.70 -4.36
CA TYR A 349 -10.37 -4.34 -3.07
C TYR A 349 -9.29 -5.37 -2.75
N ARG A 350 -8.97 -6.25 -3.70
CA ARG A 350 -7.93 -7.26 -3.52
C ARG A 350 -6.53 -6.67 -3.35
N LEU A 351 -6.25 -5.57 -4.04
CA LEU A 351 -4.95 -4.90 -3.99
C LEU A 351 -4.74 -4.14 -2.68
N TYR A 352 -5.80 -3.50 -2.16
CA TYR A 352 -5.70 -2.56 -1.04
C TYR A 352 -6.33 -3.02 0.28
N SER A 353 -7.05 -4.15 0.32
CA SER A 353 -7.73 -4.65 1.53
C SER A 353 -6.78 -4.71 2.74
N ARG A 354 -5.64 -5.40 2.60
CA ARG A 354 -4.65 -5.59 3.68
C ARG A 354 -3.74 -4.39 3.92
N SER A 355 -3.44 -3.64 2.87
CA SER A 355 -2.45 -2.56 2.92
C SER A 355 -3.06 -1.26 3.43
N HIS A 356 -4.32 -0.98 3.10
CA HIS A 356 -5.00 0.29 3.39
C HIS A 356 -6.36 0.09 4.06
N PHE A 357 -7.28 -0.72 3.51
CA PHE A 357 -8.68 -0.68 3.95
C PHE A 357 -8.88 -1.19 5.38
N VAL A 358 -8.33 -2.36 5.72
CA VAL A 358 -8.38 -2.89 7.09
C VAL A 358 -7.78 -1.87 8.07
N LYS A 359 -6.62 -1.31 7.71
CA LYS A 359 -5.90 -0.34 8.53
C LYS A 359 -6.64 0.97 8.70
N GLY A 360 -7.24 1.49 7.63
CA GLY A 360 -8.04 2.71 7.63
C GLY A 360 -9.32 2.54 8.44
N ILE A 361 -9.99 1.37 8.35
CA ILE A 361 -11.17 1.05 9.16
C ILE A 361 -10.79 0.92 10.65
N GLU A 362 -9.65 0.29 10.96
CA GLU A 362 -9.13 0.23 12.34
C GLU A 362 -8.90 1.64 12.91
N LEU A 363 -8.21 2.52 12.17
CA LEU A 363 -8.00 3.91 12.57
C LEU A 363 -9.31 4.71 12.66
N MET A 364 -10.24 4.50 11.73
CA MET A 364 -11.58 5.12 11.76
C MET A 364 -12.34 4.75 13.03
N ILE A 365 -12.34 3.46 13.40
CA ILE A 365 -12.98 2.97 14.64
C ILE A 365 -12.33 3.63 15.85
N LEU A 366 -10.99 3.69 15.90
CA LEU A 366 -10.27 4.34 17.00
C LEU A 366 -10.63 5.83 17.13
N LEU A 367 -10.72 6.56 16.01
CA LEU A 367 -11.09 7.98 16.00
C LEU A 367 -12.54 8.19 16.45
N ILE A 368 -13.48 7.35 16.00
CA ILE A 368 -14.89 7.42 16.44
C ILE A 368 -14.97 7.19 17.95
N VAL A 369 -14.26 6.19 18.47
CA VAL A 369 -14.25 5.88 19.90
C VAL A 369 -13.63 7.03 20.69
N PHE A 370 -12.53 7.58 20.18
CA PHE A 370 -11.88 8.75 20.76
C PHE A 370 -12.82 9.96 20.81
N GLU A 371 -13.64 10.20 19.80
CA GLU A 371 -14.64 11.27 19.81
C GLU A 371 -15.77 11.02 20.82
N ILE A 372 -16.16 9.76 21.03
CA ILE A 372 -17.24 9.39 21.97
C ILE A 372 -16.79 9.53 23.43
N PHE A 373 -15.56 9.13 23.76
CA PHE A 373 -15.08 9.05 25.14
C PHE A 373 -14.05 10.13 25.51
N GLY A 374 -13.45 10.82 24.53
CA GLY A 374 -12.42 11.82 24.77
C GLY A 374 -12.97 13.11 25.36
N GLN A 375 -12.23 13.69 26.30
CA GLN A 375 -12.48 15.04 26.81
C GLN A 375 -11.79 16.07 25.91
N SER A 376 -12.48 17.16 25.53
CA SER A 376 -11.94 18.18 24.62
C SER A 376 -10.69 18.85 25.21
N TYR A 377 -9.50 18.46 24.73
CA TYR A 377 -8.25 19.08 25.14
C TYR A 377 -8.23 20.54 24.65
N ARG A 378 -8.10 21.49 25.59
CA ARG A 378 -8.16 22.94 25.34
C ARG A 378 -6.84 23.50 24.80
N GLY A 379 -6.41 23.00 23.65
CA GLY A 379 -5.41 23.60 22.77
C GLY A 379 -5.96 23.60 21.35
N ALA A 380 -6.84 24.56 21.04
CA ALA A 380 -7.77 24.46 19.91
C ALA A 380 -7.10 24.14 18.57
N ILE A 381 -5.97 24.77 18.24
CA ILE A 381 -5.38 24.68 16.89
C ILE A 381 -4.60 23.37 16.68
N ALA A 382 -3.70 23.02 17.61
CA ALA A 382 -2.87 21.82 17.46
C ALA A 382 -3.71 20.53 17.51
N TYR A 383 -4.71 20.48 18.40
CA TYR A 383 -5.65 19.36 18.48
C TYR A 383 -6.47 19.21 17.20
N ILE A 384 -7.07 20.31 16.70
CA ILE A 384 -7.84 20.28 15.45
C ILE A 384 -6.94 19.84 14.29
N PHE A 385 -5.71 20.32 14.22
CA PHE A 385 -4.79 19.96 13.14
C PHE A 385 -4.40 18.47 13.16
N ILE A 386 -4.11 17.91 14.34
CA ILE A 386 -3.78 16.49 14.51
C ILE A 386 -5.00 15.61 14.20
N THR A 387 -6.17 15.95 14.72
CA THR A 387 -7.40 15.20 14.46
C THR A 387 -7.77 15.25 12.97
N PHE A 388 -7.66 16.43 12.34
CA PHE A 388 -7.86 16.59 10.90
C PHE A 388 -6.88 15.75 10.09
N SER A 389 -5.58 15.74 10.43
CA SER A 389 -4.58 14.97 9.70
C SER A 389 -4.85 13.46 9.78
N MET A 390 -5.30 12.96 10.93
CA MET A 390 -5.68 11.55 11.12
C MET A 390 -6.93 11.17 10.33
N TRP A 391 -7.99 11.99 10.37
CA TRP A 391 -9.18 11.78 9.54
C TRP A 391 -8.84 11.85 8.05
N PHE A 392 -7.99 12.80 7.65
CA PHE A 392 -7.52 12.92 6.27
C PHE A 392 -6.81 11.65 5.80
N MET A 393 -5.96 11.07 6.64
CA MET A 393 -5.27 9.79 6.35
C MET A 393 -6.25 8.62 6.23
N VAL A 394 -7.24 8.53 7.12
CA VAL A 394 -8.30 7.51 7.05
C VAL A 394 -9.08 7.62 5.74
N VAL A 395 -9.62 8.81 5.44
CA VAL A 395 -10.40 9.05 4.21
C VAL A 395 -9.55 8.74 2.98
N THR A 396 -8.29 9.18 2.98
CA THR A 396 -7.35 8.91 1.89
C THR A 396 -7.13 7.41 1.68
N TRP A 397 -6.84 6.66 2.74
CA TRP A 397 -6.59 5.21 2.66
C TRP A 397 -7.81 4.41 2.20
N LEU A 398 -9.01 4.85 2.56
CA LEU A 398 -10.25 4.18 2.16
C LEU A 398 -10.69 4.54 0.73
N PHE A 399 -10.52 5.79 0.30
CA PHE A 399 -11.18 6.29 -0.92
C PHE A 399 -10.25 6.70 -2.06
N ALA A 400 -8.94 6.88 -1.84
CA ALA A 400 -8.01 7.23 -2.93
C ALA A 400 -8.03 6.23 -4.11
N PRO A 401 -8.13 4.90 -3.92
CA PRO A 401 -8.25 3.95 -5.03
C PRO A 401 -9.40 4.22 -5.98
N PHE A 402 -10.51 4.80 -5.48
CA PHE A 402 -11.71 5.07 -6.27
C PHE A 402 -11.70 6.49 -6.83
N LEU A 403 -11.17 7.44 -6.06
CA LEU A 403 -11.00 8.83 -6.46
C LEU A 403 -10.05 8.98 -7.65
N PHE A 404 -8.99 8.17 -7.68
CA PHE A 404 -8.01 8.14 -8.76
C PHE A 404 -8.30 7.09 -9.83
N ASN A 405 -9.47 6.44 -9.79
CA ASN A 405 -9.91 5.47 -10.78
C ASN A 405 -10.76 6.16 -11.87
N PRO A 406 -10.37 6.11 -13.15
CA PRO A 406 -11.19 6.64 -14.24
C PRO A 406 -12.60 6.04 -14.23
N SER A 407 -13.63 6.87 -14.46
CA SER A 407 -15.04 6.45 -14.36
C SER A 407 -15.40 5.80 -13.02
N GLY A 408 -14.67 6.12 -11.94
CA GLY A 408 -14.87 5.54 -10.61
C GLY A 408 -16.20 5.91 -9.96
N PHE A 409 -16.87 6.97 -10.43
CA PHE A 409 -18.19 7.41 -9.97
C PHE A 409 -19.25 7.38 -11.08
N GLU A 410 -19.05 6.57 -12.12
CA GLU A 410 -20.04 6.38 -13.18
C GLU A 410 -21.05 5.29 -12.77
N TRP A 411 -22.34 5.64 -12.67
CA TRP A 411 -23.37 4.72 -12.15
C TRP A 411 -23.39 3.35 -12.82
N GLN A 412 -23.30 3.31 -14.15
CA GLN A 412 -23.31 2.05 -14.89
C GLN A 412 -22.11 1.15 -14.52
N LYS A 413 -20.93 1.75 -14.31
CA LYS A 413 -19.72 1.02 -13.89
C LYS A 413 -19.83 0.51 -12.47
N ILE A 414 -20.42 1.29 -11.57
CA ILE A 414 -20.67 0.87 -10.19
C ILE A 414 -21.62 -0.34 -10.14
N VAL A 415 -22.67 -0.36 -10.95
CA VAL A 415 -23.55 -1.54 -11.04
C VAL A 415 -22.79 -2.77 -11.54
N ASP A 416 -21.99 -2.63 -12.60
CA ASP A 416 -21.15 -3.72 -13.11
C ASP A 416 -20.18 -4.23 -12.02
N ASP A 417 -19.53 -3.32 -11.31
CA ASP A 417 -18.59 -3.60 -10.22
C ASP A 417 -19.25 -4.32 -9.04
N TRP A 418 -20.47 -3.94 -8.68
CA TRP A 418 -21.26 -4.62 -7.66
C TRP A 418 -21.51 -6.08 -8.03
N THR A 419 -21.88 -6.33 -9.30
CA THR A 419 -22.14 -7.69 -9.77
C THR A 419 -20.87 -8.54 -9.81
N ASP A 420 -19.75 -7.95 -10.25
CA ASP A 420 -18.44 -8.61 -10.33
C ASP A 420 -17.91 -8.95 -8.92
N TRP A 421 -17.97 -8.00 -7.98
CA TRP A 421 -17.55 -8.21 -6.59
C TRP A 421 -18.42 -9.24 -5.87
N ASN A 422 -19.75 -9.19 -6.04
CA ASN A 422 -20.65 -10.20 -5.47
C ASN A 422 -20.41 -11.60 -6.03
N LYS A 423 -20.07 -11.70 -7.32
CA LYS A 423 -19.68 -12.97 -7.93
C LYS A 423 -18.37 -13.47 -7.33
N TRP A 424 -17.37 -12.61 -7.21
CA TRP A 424 -16.05 -12.95 -6.65
C TRP A 424 -16.12 -13.40 -5.18
N ILE A 425 -16.85 -12.67 -4.32
CA ILE A 425 -16.99 -12.99 -2.88
C ILE A 425 -17.78 -14.28 -2.65
N SER A 426 -18.72 -14.59 -3.55
CA SER A 426 -19.56 -15.78 -3.46
C SER A 426 -18.88 -17.04 -3.99
N ASN A 427 -17.98 -16.90 -4.97
CA ASN A 427 -17.39 -18.03 -5.66
C ASN A 427 -16.46 -18.85 -4.75
N ARG A 428 -16.64 -20.18 -4.76
CA ARG A 428 -15.77 -21.09 -3.99
C ARG A 428 -14.42 -21.23 -4.66
N GLY A 429 -13.37 -21.31 -3.84
CA GLY A 429 -12.00 -21.52 -4.29
C GLY A 429 -11.72 -23.00 -4.56
N GLY A 430 -10.49 -23.28 -4.97
CA GLY A 430 -10.02 -24.64 -5.23
C GLY A 430 -8.58 -24.65 -5.75
N ILE A 431 -7.98 -25.83 -5.81
CA ILE A 431 -6.64 -26.01 -6.38
C ILE A 431 -6.68 -25.56 -7.85
N GLY A 432 -5.81 -24.61 -8.22
CA GLY A 432 -5.73 -24.07 -9.58
C GLY A 432 -6.72 -22.94 -9.91
N VAL A 433 -7.61 -22.53 -8.99
CA VAL A 433 -8.51 -21.39 -9.20
C VAL A 433 -7.75 -20.09 -8.92
N SER A 434 -7.66 -19.20 -9.93
CA SER A 434 -7.00 -17.89 -9.77
C SER A 434 -7.63 -17.06 -8.63
N PRO A 435 -6.81 -16.36 -7.81
CA PRO A 435 -7.24 -15.33 -6.87
C PRO A 435 -8.19 -14.27 -7.46
N ASP A 436 -8.10 -14.01 -8.77
CA ASP A 436 -8.98 -13.05 -9.46
C ASP A 436 -10.42 -13.51 -9.59
N LYS A 437 -10.66 -14.82 -9.52
CA LYS A 437 -11.98 -15.39 -9.76
C LYS A 437 -12.69 -15.85 -8.49
N SER A 438 -11.97 -15.99 -7.38
CA SER A 438 -12.53 -16.44 -6.10
C SER A 438 -11.88 -15.74 -4.91
N TRP A 439 -12.72 -15.22 -4.02
CA TRP A 439 -12.29 -14.69 -2.73
C TRP A 439 -11.53 -15.71 -1.89
N GLU A 440 -11.92 -16.98 -1.94
CA GLU A 440 -11.30 -18.02 -1.11
C GLU A 440 -9.86 -18.31 -1.55
N SER A 441 -9.60 -18.36 -2.87
CA SER A 441 -8.23 -18.48 -3.38
C SER A 441 -7.39 -17.24 -3.07
N TRP A 442 -7.96 -16.04 -3.18
CA TRP A 442 -7.28 -14.79 -2.81
C TRP A 442 -6.95 -14.74 -1.32
N TRP A 443 -7.92 -15.12 -0.47
CA TRP A 443 -7.75 -15.19 0.97
C TRP A 443 -6.62 -16.12 1.35
N GLU A 444 -6.60 -17.35 0.81
CA GLU A 444 -5.53 -18.31 1.09
C GLU A 444 -4.16 -17.80 0.62
N LYS A 445 -4.09 -17.08 -0.52
CA LYS A 445 -2.85 -16.45 -1.01
C LYS A 445 -2.36 -15.32 -0.09
N GLU A 446 -3.25 -14.46 0.41
CA GLU A 446 -2.85 -13.36 1.30
C GLU A 446 -2.23 -13.84 2.62
N HIS A 447 -2.60 -15.05 3.10
CA HIS A 447 -2.05 -15.66 4.32
C HIS A 447 -0.85 -16.57 4.06
N GLU A 448 -0.42 -16.73 2.82
CA GLU A 448 0.73 -17.57 2.48
C GLU A 448 2.03 -17.16 3.20
N PRO A 449 2.36 -15.86 3.35
CA PRO A 449 3.58 -15.43 4.06
C PRO A 449 3.65 -15.89 5.52
N LEU A 450 2.50 -16.08 6.19
CA LEU A 450 2.45 -16.56 7.58
C LEU A 450 3.03 -17.98 7.72
N LYS A 451 2.97 -18.80 6.66
CA LYS A 451 3.56 -20.15 6.66
C LYS A 451 5.09 -20.11 6.86
N TYR A 452 5.74 -19.02 6.43
CA TYR A 452 7.19 -18.89 6.43
C TYR A 452 7.74 -18.05 7.60
N SER A 453 6.87 -17.48 8.45
CA SER A 453 7.27 -16.53 9.50
C SER A 453 7.97 -17.15 10.72
N GLY A 454 8.01 -18.48 10.81
CA GLY A 454 8.57 -19.21 11.95
C GLY A 454 7.85 -18.92 13.28
N LYS A 455 8.31 -19.55 14.38
CA LYS A 455 7.67 -19.43 15.70
C LYS A 455 7.67 -18.00 16.26
N ARG A 456 8.77 -17.25 16.05
CA ARG A 456 8.90 -15.86 16.54
C ARG A 456 7.92 -14.92 15.83
N GLY A 457 7.77 -15.06 14.50
CA GLY A 457 6.78 -14.29 13.74
C GLY A 457 5.34 -14.62 14.17
N THR A 458 5.02 -15.90 14.40
CA THR A 458 3.71 -16.30 14.93
C THR A 458 3.42 -15.68 16.30
N VAL A 459 4.38 -15.69 17.23
CA VAL A 459 4.21 -15.06 18.54
C VAL A 459 4.00 -13.55 18.40
N LEU A 460 4.77 -12.88 17.52
CA LEU A 460 4.63 -11.45 17.30
C LEU A 460 3.27 -11.09 16.70
N GLU A 461 2.73 -11.87 15.78
CA GLU A 461 1.36 -11.70 15.25
C GLU A 461 0.30 -11.81 16.35
N ILE A 462 0.44 -12.79 17.25
CA ILE A 462 -0.47 -12.95 18.38
C ILE A 462 -0.36 -11.73 19.31
N VAL A 463 0.86 -11.30 19.66
CA VAL A 463 1.10 -10.11 20.50
C VAL A 463 0.49 -8.86 19.86
N LEU A 464 0.64 -8.67 18.55
CA LEU A 464 0.02 -7.56 17.85
C LEU A 464 -1.51 -7.65 17.91
N ALA A 465 -2.10 -8.85 17.80
CA ALA A 465 -3.54 -9.04 17.92
C ALA A 465 -4.08 -8.81 19.35
N VAL A 466 -3.23 -8.91 20.39
CA VAL A 466 -3.63 -8.69 21.79
C VAL A 466 -4.30 -7.33 22.01
N ARG A 467 -3.88 -6.31 21.25
CA ARG A 467 -4.42 -4.95 21.35
C ARG A 467 -5.94 -4.87 21.20
N PHE A 468 -6.54 -5.76 20.39
CA PHE A 468 -7.99 -5.79 20.17
C PHE A 468 -8.76 -6.29 21.40
N PHE A 469 -8.17 -7.20 22.19
CA PHE A 469 -8.78 -7.68 23.42
C PHE A 469 -8.69 -6.66 24.56
N ILE A 470 -7.56 -5.95 24.65
CA ILE A 470 -7.39 -4.84 25.61
C ILE A 470 -8.36 -3.70 25.26
N TYR A 471 -8.50 -3.40 23.97
CA TYR A 471 -9.46 -2.43 23.46
C TYR A 471 -10.89 -2.77 23.89
N GLN A 472 -11.31 -4.03 23.74
CA GLN A 472 -12.63 -4.50 24.19
C GLN A 472 -12.81 -4.33 25.70
N TYR A 473 -11.80 -4.73 26.47
CA TYR A 473 -11.83 -4.65 27.93
C TYR A 473 -12.12 -3.22 28.40
N GLY A 474 -11.41 -2.23 27.86
CA GLY A 474 -11.61 -0.83 28.23
C GLY A 474 -13.00 -0.30 27.87
N LEU A 475 -13.56 -0.70 26.72
CA LEU A 475 -14.91 -0.28 26.31
C LEU A 475 -16.02 -0.92 27.13
N VAL A 476 -15.91 -2.23 27.42
CA VAL A 476 -16.88 -2.93 28.26
C VAL A 476 -16.95 -2.31 29.65
N TYR A 477 -15.82 -1.83 30.18
CA TYR A 477 -15.73 -1.17 31.48
C TYR A 477 -16.48 0.18 31.54
N HIS A 478 -16.71 0.82 30.39
CA HIS A 478 -17.40 2.11 30.26
C HIS A 478 -18.89 1.99 29.93
N LEU A 479 -19.41 0.77 29.75
CA LEU A 479 -20.85 0.55 29.51
C LEU A 479 -21.68 0.95 30.74
N ASN A 480 -22.87 1.51 30.52
CA ASN A 480 -23.73 1.93 31.64
C ASN A 480 -24.14 0.76 32.56
N ILE A 481 -24.30 -0.44 32.00
CA ILE A 481 -24.64 -1.66 32.75
C ILE A 481 -23.59 -1.99 33.82
N THR A 482 -22.33 -1.63 33.57
CA THR A 482 -21.18 -2.05 34.39
C THR A 482 -20.75 -0.98 35.39
N LYS A 483 -21.47 0.15 35.46
CA LYS A 483 -21.18 1.28 36.36
C LYS A 483 -21.09 0.86 37.83
N HIS A 484 -21.93 -0.08 38.25
CA HIS A 484 -21.99 -0.54 39.64
C HIS A 484 -21.05 -1.71 39.97
N THR A 485 -20.63 -2.50 38.98
CA THR A 485 -19.76 -3.69 39.17
C THR A 485 -18.65 -3.73 38.12
N LYS A 486 -17.50 -3.17 38.48
CA LYS A 486 -16.31 -3.04 37.64
C LYS A 486 -15.37 -4.26 37.76
N SER A 487 -15.93 -5.48 37.71
CA SER A 487 -15.15 -6.71 37.87
C SER A 487 -14.66 -7.28 36.53
N VAL A 488 -13.50 -7.95 36.55
CA VAL A 488 -12.98 -8.70 35.38
C VAL A 488 -13.99 -9.76 34.90
N LEU A 489 -14.86 -10.22 35.79
CA LEU A 489 -15.90 -11.21 35.48
C LEU A 489 -16.90 -10.69 34.44
N VAL A 490 -17.20 -9.40 34.43
CA VAL A 490 -18.05 -8.76 33.41
C VAL A 490 -17.38 -8.81 32.03
N TYR A 491 -16.07 -8.58 31.97
CA TYR A 491 -15.32 -8.77 30.73
C TYR A 491 -15.40 -10.23 30.28
N CYS A 492 -15.15 -11.21 31.16
CA CYS A 492 -15.28 -12.63 30.82
C CYS A 492 -16.69 -12.99 30.35
N LEU A 493 -17.74 -12.44 30.95
CA LEU A 493 -19.13 -12.63 30.51
C LEU A 493 -19.39 -12.04 29.12
N SER A 494 -18.73 -10.94 28.75
CA SER A 494 -18.86 -10.36 27.40
C SER A 494 -18.41 -11.33 26.29
N TRP A 495 -17.51 -12.28 26.59
CA TRP A 495 -17.10 -13.31 25.63
C TRP A 495 -18.21 -14.30 25.30
N VAL A 496 -19.21 -14.47 26.17
CA VAL A 496 -20.39 -15.29 25.86
C VAL A 496 -21.11 -14.77 24.62
N VAL A 497 -21.16 -13.44 24.44
CA VAL A 497 -21.74 -12.79 23.24
C VAL A 497 -20.95 -13.20 21.99
N ILE A 498 -19.61 -13.20 22.07
CA ILE A 498 -18.75 -13.61 20.95
C ILE A 498 -18.97 -15.09 20.62
N PHE A 499 -19.01 -15.98 21.61
CA PHE A 499 -19.28 -17.39 21.40
C PHE A 499 -20.67 -17.63 20.79
N PHE A 500 -21.68 -16.88 21.24
CA PHE A 500 -23.02 -16.94 20.67
C PHE A 500 -23.03 -16.53 19.19
N ILE A 501 -22.39 -15.40 18.84
CA ILE A 501 -22.26 -14.95 17.44
C ILE A 501 -21.55 -16.01 16.58
N LEU A 502 -20.44 -16.57 17.08
CA LEU A 502 -19.72 -17.63 16.39
C LEU A 502 -20.57 -18.90 16.20
N LEU A 503 -21.39 -19.27 17.19
CA LEU A 503 -22.29 -20.41 17.12
C LEU A 503 -23.41 -20.18 16.10
N VAL A 504 -24.04 -19.00 16.11
CA VAL A 504 -25.05 -18.60 15.12
C VAL A 504 -24.47 -18.67 13.72
N MET A 505 -23.30 -18.09 13.49
CA MET A 505 -22.64 -18.16 12.19
C MET A 505 -22.27 -19.58 11.77
N LYS A 506 -21.82 -20.43 12.71
CA LYS A 506 -21.55 -21.85 12.45
C LYS A 506 -22.84 -22.55 12.02
N ALA A 507 -23.95 -22.32 12.72
CA ALA A 507 -25.27 -22.88 12.37
C ALA A 507 -25.70 -22.45 10.95
N VAL A 508 -25.56 -21.16 10.61
CA VAL A 508 -25.86 -20.66 9.25
C VAL A 508 -24.94 -21.27 8.19
N SER A 509 -23.65 -21.41 8.46
CA SER A 509 -22.66 -21.96 7.53
C SER A 509 -22.90 -23.45 7.25
N VAL A 510 -23.13 -24.24 8.31
CA VAL A 510 -23.47 -25.67 8.19
C VAL A 510 -24.82 -25.83 7.50
N GLY A 511 -25.81 -25.02 7.88
CA GLY A 511 -27.13 -25.00 7.25
C GLY A 511 -27.05 -24.71 5.75
N ARG A 512 -26.19 -23.75 5.34
CA ARG A 512 -25.95 -23.44 3.93
C ARG A 512 -25.31 -24.61 3.19
N ARG A 513 -24.37 -25.33 3.80
CA ARG A 513 -23.72 -26.49 3.15
C ARG A 513 -24.66 -27.69 3.00
N LYS A 514 -25.47 -28.00 4.02
CA LYS A 514 -26.36 -29.17 4.01
C LYS A 514 -27.67 -28.94 3.26
N PHE A 515 -28.29 -27.76 3.38
CA PHE A 515 -29.67 -27.56 2.95
C PHE A 515 -29.83 -26.62 1.74
N SER A 516 -28.81 -25.86 1.31
CA SER A 516 -29.03 -24.85 0.26
C SER A 516 -29.27 -25.42 -1.13
N ALA A 517 -28.80 -26.64 -1.41
CA ALA A 517 -28.95 -27.29 -2.72
C ALA A 517 -30.23 -28.12 -2.82
N GLU A 518 -30.59 -28.84 -1.76
CA GLU A 518 -31.69 -29.81 -1.79
C GLU A 518 -33.00 -29.29 -1.14
N PHE A 519 -32.94 -28.34 -0.20
CA PHE A 519 -34.11 -27.88 0.58
C PHE A 519 -34.13 -26.35 0.79
N GLN A 520 -34.40 -25.60 -0.28
CA GLN A 520 -34.40 -24.13 -0.22
C GLN A 520 -35.41 -23.54 0.79
N LEU A 521 -36.59 -24.15 0.93
CA LEU A 521 -37.63 -23.68 1.88
C LEU A 521 -37.17 -23.84 3.33
N VAL A 522 -36.64 -25.02 3.69
CA VAL A 522 -36.10 -25.32 5.03
C VAL A 522 -34.96 -24.38 5.37
N PHE A 523 -34.10 -24.07 4.41
CA PHE A 523 -33.01 -23.12 4.61
C PHE A 523 -33.51 -21.67 4.81
N ARG A 524 -34.57 -21.23 4.12
CA ARG A 524 -35.21 -19.92 4.35
C ARG A 524 -35.88 -19.85 5.73
N LEU A 525 -36.58 -20.90 6.13
CA LEU A 525 -37.19 -21.01 7.47
C LEU A 525 -36.13 -21.01 8.56
N LEU A 526 -35.03 -21.74 8.39
CA LEU A 526 -33.89 -21.72 9.32
C LEU A 526 -33.28 -20.32 9.45
N LYS A 527 -33.12 -19.59 8.33
CA LYS A 527 -32.67 -18.19 8.38
C LYS A 527 -33.66 -17.30 9.13
N GLY A 528 -34.96 -17.45 8.88
CA GLY A 528 -36.01 -16.71 9.59
C GLY A 528 -36.00 -16.99 11.09
N LEU A 529 -35.89 -18.26 11.50
CA LEU A 529 -35.78 -18.66 12.90
C LEU A 529 -34.54 -18.05 13.56
N ILE A 530 -33.36 -18.17 12.92
CA ILE A 530 -32.12 -17.59 13.44
C ILE A 530 -32.25 -16.07 13.57
N PHE A 531 -32.88 -15.40 12.61
CA PHE A 531 -33.14 -13.97 12.66
C PHE A 531 -34.06 -13.59 13.84
N ILE A 532 -35.16 -14.33 14.04
CA ILE A 532 -36.07 -14.12 15.17
C ILE A 532 -35.32 -14.32 16.49
N VAL A 533 -34.59 -15.43 16.66
CA VAL A 533 -33.79 -15.69 17.87
C VAL A 533 -32.77 -14.58 18.13
N PHE A 534 -32.11 -14.08 17.08
CA PHE A 534 -31.17 -12.98 17.18
C PHE A 534 -31.84 -11.68 17.63
N ILE A 535 -32.96 -11.29 17.00
CA ILE A 535 -33.73 -10.11 17.38
C ILE A 535 -34.29 -10.24 18.80
N SER A 536 -34.87 -11.38 19.16
CA SER A 536 -35.35 -11.63 20.52
C SER A 536 -34.22 -11.50 21.54
N THR A 537 -33.03 -12.02 21.23
CA THR A 537 -31.86 -11.90 22.12
C THR A 537 -31.40 -10.44 22.26
N ILE A 538 -31.38 -9.67 21.16
CA ILE A 538 -31.09 -8.22 21.21
C ILE A 538 -32.13 -7.48 22.06
N VAL A 539 -33.42 -7.75 21.86
CA VAL A 539 -34.50 -7.11 22.62
C VAL A 539 -34.37 -7.44 24.10
N ILE A 540 -34.09 -8.69 24.46
CA ILE A 540 -33.83 -9.11 25.85
C ILE A 540 -32.61 -8.38 26.43
N LEU A 541 -31.52 -8.27 25.65
CA LEU A 541 -30.30 -7.54 26.03
C LEU A 541 -30.50 -6.02 26.14
N ILE A 542 -31.54 -5.45 25.52
CA ILE A 542 -31.87 -4.02 25.66
C ILE A 542 -32.79 -3.81 26.88
N VAL A 543 -33.81 -4.67 27.02
CA VAL A 543 -34.88 -4.50 28.00
C VAL A 543 -34.44 -4.89 29.41
N ILE A 544 -33.71 -6.01 29.59
CA ILE A 544 -33.28 -6.46 30.92
C ILE A 544 -32.23 -5.54 31.54
N PRO A 545 -31.15 -5.15 30.82
CA PRO A 545 -30.09 -4.31 31.39
C PRO A 545 -30.37 -2.80 31.26
N HIS A 546 -31.51 -2.39 30.70
CA HIS A 546 -31.83 -1.01 30.35
C HIS A 546 -30.73 -0.33 29.50
N MET A 547 -30.27 -0.99 28.42
CA MET A 547 -29.20 -0.44 27.56
C MET A 547 -29.66 0.81 26.82
N THR A 548 -28.82 1.84 26.80
CA THR A 548 -29.02 3.01 25.95
C THR A 548 -28.61 2.72 24.51
N ILE A 549 -29.06 3.55 23.56
CA ILE A 549 -28.65 3.47 22.14
C ILE A 549 -27.12 3.62 22.02
N GLN A 550 -26.51 4.47 22.85
CA GLN A 550 -25.05 4.63 22.90
C GLN A 550 -24.36 3.33 23.34
N ASP A 551 -24.88 2.62 24.34
CA ASP A 551 -24.32 1.34 24.79
C ASP A 551 -24.35 0.28 23.68
N ILE A 552 -25.40 0.24 22.85
CA ILE A 552 -25.49 -0.66 21.69
C ILE A 552 -24.38 -0.34 20.68
N PHE A 553 -24.15 0.94 20.40
CA PHE A 553 -23.10 1.36 19.47
C PHE A 553 -21.70 1.01 20.02
N VAL A 554 -21.45 1.26 21.31
CA VAL A 554 -20.20 0.90 21.98
C VAL A 554 -19.97 -0.62 21.96
N CYS A 555 -21.02 -1.43 22.13
CA CYS A 555 -20.92 -2.89 21.99
C CYS A 555 -20.48 -3.29 20.58
N ILE A 556 -21.06 -2.73 19.52
CA ILE A 556 -20.63 -3.00 18.14
C ILE A 556 -19.16 -2.65 17.96
N LEU A 557 -18.76 -1.45 18.43
CA LEU A 557 -17.39 -0.98 18.37
C LEU A 557 -16.44 -1.86 19.19
N ALA A 558 -16.87 -2.44 20.32
CA ALA A 558 -16.04 -3.34 21.12
C ALA A 558 -15.90 -4.74 20.49
N PHE A 559 -16.99 -5.35 20.05
CA PHE A 559 -16.99 -6.73 19.58
C PHE A 559 -16.45 -6.90 18.15
N MET A 560 -16.65 -5.90 17.27
CA MET A 560 -16.20 -6.01 15.88
C MET A 560 -14.66 -6.10 15.75
N PRO A 561 -13.84 -5.24 16.40
CA PRO A 561 -12.39 -5.39 16.41
C PRO A 561 -11.93 -6.65 17.16
N THR A 562 -12.65 -7.06 18.21
CA THR A 562 -12.32 -8.29 18.95
C THR A 562 -12.44 -9.54 18.08
N GLY A 563 -13.53 -9.66 17.32
CA GLY A 563 -13.69 -10.79 16.39
C GLY A 563 -12.64 -10.78 15.27
N TRP A 564 -12.16 -9.60 14.86
CA TRP A 564 -11.03 -9.48 13.95
C TRP A 564 -9.72 -9.95 14.61
N GLY A 565 -9.47 -9.56 15.87
CA GLY A 565 -8.35 -10.05 16.67
C GLY A 565 -8.35 -11.57 16.80
N LEU A 566 -9.51 -12.20 17.05
CA LEU A 566 -9.65 -13.66 17.07
C LEU A 566 -9.31 -14.29 15.71
N LEU A 567 -9.72 -13.64 14.62
CA LEU A 567 -9.43 -14.08 13.28
C LEU A 567 -7.92 -14.00 12.96
N LEU A 568 -7.23 -12.95 13.40
CA LEU A 568 -5.76 -12.83 13.25
C LEU A 568 -5.03 -13.92 14.06
N VAL A 569 -5.41 -14.13 15.33
CA VAL A 569 -4.85 -15.22 16.14
C VAL A 569 -5.11 -16.57 15.49
N ALA A 570 -6.32 -16.77 14.94
CA ALA A 570 -6.68 -18.01 14.26
C ALA A 570 -5.89 -18.25 12.97
N GLN A 571 -5.52 -17.19 12.25
CA GLN A 571 -4.65 -17.29 11.08
C GLN A 571 -3.21 -17.63 11.46
N ALA A 572 -2.68 -17.01 12.51
CA ALA A 572 -1.36 -17.30 13.04
C ALA A 572 -1.24 -18.76 13.52
N LEU A 573 -2.32 -19.31 14.09
CA LEU A 573 -2.41 -20.69 14.59
C LEU A 573 -3.07 -21.67 13.60
N LYS A 574 -3.05 -21.37 12.30
CA LYS A 574 -3.73 -22.16 11.26
C LYS A 574 -3.52 -23.67 11.34
N PRO A 575 -2.29 -24.22 11.50
CA PRO A 575 -2.10 -25.68 11.57
C PRO A 575 -2.87 -26.34 12.72
N ALA A 576 -2.84 -25.73 13.91
CA ALA A 576 -3.53 -26.23 15.10
C ALA A 576 -5.06 -26.13 14.96
N ILE A 577 -5.57 -25.11 14.27
CA ILE A 577 -7.01 -24.96 14.10
C ILE A 577 -7.55 -25.86 12.99
N MET A 578 -6.73 -26.16 11.97
CA MET A 578 -7.08 -27.15 10.97
C MET A 578 -7.20 -28.54 11.57
N SER A 579 -6.35 -28.93 12.53
CA SER A 579 -6.46 -30.24 13.21
C SER A 579 -7.74 -30.38 14.06
N VAL A 580 -8.27 -29.27 14.59
CA VAL A 580 -9.54 -29.26 15.34
C VAL A 580 -10.78 -29.15 14.42
N GLY A 581 -10.59 -28.98 13.11
CA GLY A 581 -11.68 -28.93 12.13
C GLY A 581 -12.48 -27.62 12.12
N LEU A 582 -12.02 -26.57 12.79
CA LEU A 582 -12.73 -25.27 12.89
C LEU A 582 -12.40 -24.29 11.75
N TRP A 583 -11.47 -24.63 10.85
CA TRP A 583 -11.05 -23.74 9.76
C TRP A 583 -12.21 -23.31 8.85
N GLY A 584 -13.19 -24.19 8.62
CA GLY A 584 -14.39 -23.86 7.85
C GLY A 584 -15.23 -22.74 8.48
N SER A 585 -15.28 -22.68 9.81
CA SER A 585 -15.98 -21.62 10.56
C SER A 585 -15.20 -20.31 10.51
N ILE A 586 -13.88 -20.35 10.65
CA ILE A 586 -13.02 -19.15 10.52
C ILE A 586 -13.11 -18.57 9.12
N ARG A 587 -13.12 -19.41 8.08
CA ARG A 587 -13.32 -18.97 6.70
C ARG A 587 -14.68 -18.29 6.51
N ALA A 588 -15.73 -18.77 7.18
CA ALA A 588 -17.05 -18.12 7.12
C ALA A 588 -17.06 -16.75 7.84
N LEU A 589 -16.46 -16.67 9.03
CA LEU A 589 -16.28 -15.41 9.78
C LEU A 589 -15.51 -14.39 8.95
N ALA A 590 -14.38 -14.81 8.37
CA ALA A 590 -13.54 -13.99 7.50
C ALA A 590 -14.33 -13.41 6.34
N ARG A 591 -15.12 -14.24 5.65
CA ARG A 591 -15.96 -13.78 4.55
C ARG A 591 -16.99 -12.75 5.02
N GLY A 592 -17.56 -12.93 6.22
CA GLY A 592 -18.47 -11.95 6.82
C GLY A 592 -17.83 -10.58 7.00
N TYR A 593 -16.62 -10.52 7.58
CA TYR A 593 -15.86 -9.28 7.70
C TYR A 593 -15.59 -8.62 6.35
N GLU A 594 -15.17 -9.40 5.36
CA GLU A 594 -14.86 -8.88 4.02
C GLU A 594 -16.10 -8.32 3.32
N ILE A 595 -17.27 -8.95 3.52
CA ILE A 595 -18.55 -8.42 3.03
C ILE A 595 -18.88 -7.08 3.70
N ILE A 596 -18.76 -7.00 5.04
CA ILE A 596 -19.03 -5.77 5.80
C ILE A 596 -18.09 -4.65 5.34
N MET A 597 -16.79 -4.91 5.25
CA MET A 597 -15.80 -3.92 4.79
C MET A 597 -16.05 -3.50 3.34
N GLY A 598 -16.39 -4.45 2.46
CA GLY A 598 -16.75 -4.15 1.08
C GLY A 598 -17.98 -3.25 0.99
N LEU A 599 -19.03 -3.52 1.77
CA LEU A 599 -20.24 -2.68 1.85
C LEU A 599 -19.95 -1.28 2.39
N LEU A 600 -19.12 -1.17 3.44
CA LEU A 600 -18.73 0.11 4.04
C LEU A 600 -18.01 1.02 3.03
N LEU A 601 -17.20 0.43 2.15
CA LEU A 601 -16.51 1.15 1.07
C LEU A 601 -17.44 1.44 -0.12
N PHE A 602 -18.23 0.45 -0.52
CA PHE A 602 -19.07 0.54 -1.72
C PHE A 602 -20.23 1.53 -1.55
N THR A 603 -20.84 1.60 -0.35
CA THR A 603 -22.04 2.43 -0.11
C THR A 603 -21.78 3.93 -0.36
N PRO A 604 -20.73 4.56 0.22
CA PRO A 604 -20.41 5.95 -0.09
C PRO A 604 -20.08 6.19 -1.57
N ILE A 605 -19.39 5.25 -2.22
CA ILE A 605 -19.05 5.36 -3.65
C ILE A 605 -20.31 5.34 -4.51
N ALA A 606 -21.21 4.41 -4.24
CA ALA A 606 -22.49 4.30 -4.96
C ALA A 606 -23.37 5.53 -4.73
N PHE A 607 -23.38 6.08 -3.51
CA PHE A 607 -24.08 7.32 -3.21
C PHE A 607 -23.51 8.50 -4.00
N LEU A 608 -22.18 8.66 -4.03
CA LEU A 608 -21.53 9.72 -4.80
C LEU A 608 -21.72 9.56 -6.31
N ALA A 609 -21.77 8.32 -6.81
CA ALA A 609 -22.00 8.02 -8.22
C ALA A 609 -23.42 8.38 -8.70
N TRP A 610 -24.37 8.61 -7.78
CA TRP A 610 -25.70 9.13 -8.13
C TRP A 610 -25.63 10.55 -8.67
N PHE A 611 -24.61 11.32 -8.27
CA PHE A 611 -24.47 12.72 -8.64
C PHE A 611 -23.58 12.89 -9.89
N PRO A 612 -24.14 13.30 -11.05
CA PRO A 612 -23.37 13.34 -12.30
C PRO A 612 -22.15 14.27 -12.26
N PHE A 613 -22.24 15.37 -11.50
CA PHE A 613 -21.16 16.34 -11.37
C PHE A 613 -19.88 15.75 -10.74
N VAL A 614 -20.00 14.70 -9.93
CA VAL A 614 -18.85 14.05 -9.27
C VAL A 614 -17.95 13.36 -10.30
N SER A 615 -18.55 12.65 -11.26
CA SER A 615 -17.83 11.98 -12.35
C SER A 615 -17.15 12.99 -13.29
N GLU A 616 -17.82 14.11 -13.59
CA GLU A 616 -17.24 15.19 -14.39
C GLU A 616 -16.07 15.87 -13.68
N PHE A 617 -16.23 16.18 -12.39
CA PHE A 617 -15.18 16.76 -11.55
C PHE A 617 -13.97 15.83 -11.48
N GLN A 618 -14.18 14.54 -11.21
CA GLN A 618 -13.13 13.53 -11.20
C GLN A 618 -12.37 13.51 -12.53
N THR A 619 -13.07 13.46 -13.66
CA THR A 619 -12.42 13.39 -14.98
C THR A 619 -11.56 14.61 -15.27
N ARG A 620 -12.04 15.82 -14.93
CA ARG A 620 -11.27 17.07 -15.10
C ARG A 620 -10.06 17.15 -14.18
N MET A 621 -10.15 16.57 -12.98
CA MET A 621 -9.06 16.52 -12.03
C MET A 621 -7.98 15.51 -12.45
N LEU A 622 -8.37 14.36 -13.01
CA LEU A 622 -7.44 13.27 -13.36
C LEU A 622 -6.68 13.51 -14.66
N PHE A 623 -7.32 14.12 -15.65
CA PHE A 623 -6.78 14.23 -17.00
C PHE A 623 -6.61 15.68 -17.45
N ASN A 624 -5.50 15.95 -18.13
CA ASN A 624 -5.27 17.23 -18.77
C ASN A 624 -6.34 17.49 -19.85
N GLN A 625 -6.77 18.75 -20.04
CA GLN A 625 -7.81 19.14 -21.00
C GLN A 625 -7.52 18.65 -22.43
N ALA A 626 -6.26 18.69 -22.86
CA ALA A 626 -5.84 18.20 -24.18
C ALA A 626 -6.07 16.69 -24.35
N PHE A 627 -5.76 15.91 -23.31
CA PHE A 627 -6.00 14.48 -23.29
C PHE A 627 -7.49 14.15 -23.13
N SER A 628 -8.21 14.90 -22.27
CA SER A 628 -9.66 14.80 -22.08
C SER A 628 -10.45 15.03 -23.37
N ARG A 629 -10.02 15.96 -24.23
CA ARG A 629 -10.62 16.18 -25.57
C ARG A 629 -10.43 14.95 -26.46
N GLY A 630 -9.23 14.39 -26.52
CA GLY A 630 -8.97 13.14 -27.26
C GLY A 630 -9.76 11.94 -26.73
N LEU A 631 -9.95 11.87 -25.41
CA LEU A 631 -10.71 10.85 -24.70
C LEU A 631 -12.21 10.95 -25.00
N GLN A 632 -12.77 12.17 -24.98
CA GLN A 632 -14.16 12.45 -25.38
C GLN A 632 -14.42 12.09 -26.84
N ILE A 633 -13.50 12.47 -27.74
CA ILE A 633 -13.55 12.07 -29.15
C ILE A 633 -13.53 10.54 -29.29
N SER A 634 -12.69 9.83 -28.52
CA SER A 634 -12.65 8.36 -28.55
C SER A 634 -13.94 7.70 -28.00
N ARG A 635 -14.59 8.30 -26.98
CA ARG A 635 -15.88 7.83 -26.44
C ARG A 635 -16.99 8.00 -27.48
N ILE A 636 -17.02 9.14 -28.18
CA ILE A 636 -17.97 9.43 -29.26
C ILE A 636 -17.76 8.46 -30.44
N LEU A 637 -16.51 8.25 -30.87
CA LEU A 637 -16.17 7.32 -31.96
C LEU A 637 -16.37 5.84 -31.57
N GLY A 638 -16.16 5.50 -30.30
CA GLY A 638 -16.39 4.16 -29.73
C GLY A 638 -17.87 3.81 -29.63
N GLY A 639 -18.74 4.79 -29.35
CA GLY A 639 -20.20 4.65 -29.42
C GLY A 639 -20.67 4.22 -30.80
N HIS A 640 -20.17 4.87 -31.86
CA HIS A 640 -20.49 4.51 -33.24
C HIS A 640 -20.04 3.10 -33.66
N LYS A 641 -18.99 2.53 -33.05
CA LYS A 641 -18.59 1.14 -33.30
C LYS A 641 -19.54 0.12 -32.67
N LYS A 642 -20.10 0.40 -31.50
CA LYS A 642 -21.12 -0.46 -30.86
C LYS A 642 -22.43 -0.45 -31.64
N ASP A 643 -22.86 0.72 -32.13
CA ASP A 643 -24.09 0.84 -32.93
C ASP A 643 -23.98 0.15 -34.29
N ARG A 644 -22.79 0.18 -34.93
CA ARG A 644 -22.53 -0.61 -36.15
C ARG A 644 -22.48 -2.12 -35.88
N ALA A 645 -21.93 -2.56 -34.75
CA ALA A 645 -21.91 -3.98 -34.39
C ALA A 645 -23.31 -4.52 -34.05
N ALA A 646 -24.18 -3.69 -33.45
CA ALA A 646 -25.59 -4.02 -33.21
C ALA A 646 -26.37 -4.14 -34.52
N ARG A 647 -26.21 -3.21 -35.47
CA ARG A 647 -26.85 -3.30 -36.79
C ARG A 647 -26.39 -4.51 -37.62
N SER A 648 -25.13 -4.96 -37.49
CA SER A 648 -24.66 -6.15 -38.24
C SER A 648 -25.18 -7.49 -37.69
N LYS A 649 -25.81 -7.49 -36.50
CA LYS A 649 -26.44 -8.68 -35.91
C LYS A 649 -27.90 -8.85 -36.31
N ASP A 650 -28.58 -7.78 -36.75
CA ASP A 650 -29.96 -7.86 -37.23
C ASP A 650 -30.05 -8.23 -38.72
N ASP A 651 -28.92 -8.20 -39.45
CA ASP A 651 -28.81 -8.57 -40.88
C ASP A 651 -28.13 -9.95 -41.11
N ARG A 652 -28.27 -10.91 -40.18
CA ARG A 652 -27.81 -12.31 -40.39
C ARG A 652 -28.80 -13.37 -39.96
#